data_AF-A0A3D2V3M9-F1
#
_entry.id   AF-A0A3D2V3M9-F1
#
_cell.length_a   1.000
_cell.length_b   1.000
_cell.length_c   1.000
_cell.angle_alpha   90.00
_cell.angle_beta   90.00
_cell.angle_gamma   90.00
#
_symmetry.space_group_name_H-M   'P 1'
#
loop_
_entity.id
_entity.type
_entity.pdbx_description
1 polymer ?
#
loop_
_entity_poly.entity_id
_entity_poly.type
_entity_poly.pdbx_seq_one_letter_code
_entity_poly.pdbx_strand_id
1 'polypeptide(L)'
;MILAKINSLLFTMLAQAEGAESTLAETGGDNAVMYITALAALIAGGYFGVKVLGPSLKIKSGAWGMMVGFLAFGATFIGFGLVAEPTNNSAVNFGIFCGVIALTYMVSRIMTERLRNDEQTPRVTTVLAVFVFSLLYLYQVFDKEMYKFGVDLSGGVNLIYSIETQDGEEIGSSNIEGLIEALGRRLNPSGAKDIILRQYGSNEVEIIIPKAENSEVEEVKRTIAATGALKFNIVADLSTHADLIQQANLPENAGVRELVNEFDEVVGRWHPVARDREADPASGLRKIKYTPAGDMVRNAVTKEPITLPGSLADEAEVTQYLSENGIDDIEVLMVVDPEIQVEGEHLSSVSPGVDETLSPAVNFSMTSAGSGLFGRLTVSNVNEKLGIVLDDYLLSAPNINSQITDRGIIQGNFTQQEVDFTVGILRAGRLPSTLSKQPISENRMGSALGEVTVTKGVNAIKYSGIGVLIFIVLWYRWTPGVIAAMALAINVVLIVDLMAMIGAAYTLPGMAGLVLTVGMAVDANVLIFERIREELKGGAALRQAVRNGFGRATVTIVDANLTTLITAILLYAIGTDQIRGFAITLILGIIVSMFTAIFCARTVFELLMAAGRMKKPFTEAIHNVIDFMSIRKIMAVVSVILIAIGLVITTQEGRRMLDIDLSGGASVIFPVKDLDADANALEDDIAVVIDGDPRYDGTLHTLTSVELGLTAEQKAWRLDLAFDTNQNTTDETNNADKVREFVQQAFGDNLVNKTITISDQVALNVPAPESADEVSEGAADDATSEES
;
A
#
# COMPACT_ATOMS: atom_id res chain seq x y z
N MET A 1 -0.68 10.77 -31.04
CA MET A 1 -1.44 9.58 -30.61
C MET A 1 -0.97 9.09 -29.24
N ILE A 2 0.29 8.70 -29.06
CA ILE A 2 0.85 8.30 -27.74
C ILE A 2 0.72 9.41 -26.68
N LEU A 3 1.09 10.65 -27.00
CA LEU A 3 0.89 11.80 -26.10
C LEU A 3 -0.57 12.11 -25.75
N ALA A 4 -1.52 11.82 -26.64
CA ALA A 4 -2.94 11.95 -26.35
C ALA A 4 -3.43 10.81 -25.44
N LYS A 5 -2.85 9.60 -25.60
CA LYS A 5 -3.02 8.47 -24.68
C LYS A 5 -2.37 8.70 -23.32
N ILE A 6 -1.22 9.38 -23.24
CA ILE A 6 -0.57 9.79 -21.98
C ILE A 6 -1.39 10.89 -21.29
N ASN A 7 -1.90 11.88 -22.03
CA ASN A 7 -2.78 12.89 -21.46
C ASN A 7 -4.11 12.28 -21.01
N SER A 8 -4.65 11.32 -21.77
CA SER A 8 -5.78 10.48 -21.36
C SER A 8 -5.43 9.68 -20.11
N LEU A 9 -4.29 9.00 -20.05
CA LEU A 9 -3.84 8.20 -18.90
C LEU A 9 -3.60 9.06 -17.66
N LEU A 10 -3.03 10.25 -17.78
CA LEU A 10 -2.90 11.22 -16.69
C LEU A 10 -4.28 11.69 -16.21
N PHE A 11 -5.21 11.93 -17.14
CA PHE A 11 -6.60 12.23 -16.81
C PHE A 11 -7.31 11.02 -16.17
N THR A 12 -7.02 9.80 -16.62
CA THR A 12 -7.58 8.55 -16.08
C THR A 12 -6.95 8.21 -14.74
N MET A 13 -5.69 8.53 -14.48
CA MET A 13 -5.03 8.40 -13.18
C MET A 13 -5.57 9.43 -12.18
N LEU A 14 -5.79 10.67 -12.63
CA LEU A 14 -6.50 11.69 -11.83
C LEU A 14 -7.96 11.29 -11.58
N ALA A 15 -8.63 10.65 -12.55
CA ALA A 15 -9.99 10.12 -12.40
C ALA A 15 -10.06 8.80 -11.61
N GLN A 16 -8.99 8.00 -11.57
CA GLN A 16 -8.90 6.80 -10.72
C GLN A 16 -8.57 7.17 -9.27
N ALA A 17 -7.88 8.29 -9.03
CA ALA A 17 -7.81 8.89 -7.71
C ALA A 17 -9.19 9.40 -7.22
N GLU A 18 -10.10 9.71 -8.14
CA GLU A 18 -11.53 9.97 -7.88
C GLU A 18 -12.33 8.70 -7.49
N GLY A 19 -11.78 7.50 -7.70
CA GLY A 19 -12.35 6.22 -7.24
C GLY A 19 -12.33 6.04 -5.72
N ALA A 20 -11.75 6.98 -4.97
CA ALA A 20 -11.95 7.13 -3.54
C ALA A 20 -13.30 7.83 -3.25
N GLU A 21 -14.41 7.25 -3.72
CA GLU A 21 -15.78 7.78 -3.51
C GLU A 21 -16.16 7.91 -2.02
N SER A 22 -15.41 7.30 -1.09
CA SER A 22 -15.67 7.43 0.35
C SER A 22 -15.10 8.70 1.00
N THR A 23 -14.14 9.40 0.39
CA THR A 23 -13.53 10.61 0.97
C THR A 23 -13.97 11.92 0.30
N LEU A 24 -14.50 11.86 -0.93
CA LEU A 24 -14.97 13.04 -1.66
C LEU A 24 -16.50 13.27 -1.57
N ALA A 25 -17.27 12.25 -1.18
CA ALA A 25 -18.73 12.37 -1.06
C ALA A 25 -19.18 13.31 0.09
N GLU A 26 -18.32 13.57 1.08
CA GLU A 26 -18.62 14.55 2.14
C GLU A 26 -18.25 16.01 1.78
N THR A 27 -17.53 16.24 0.67
CA THR A 27 -17.07 17.59 0.26
C THR A 27 -17.39 17.93 -1.20
N GLY A 28 -18.69 18.11 -1.51
CA GLY A 28 -19.15 19.08 -2.52
C GLY A 28 -18.71 18.88 -3.97
N GLY A 29 -19.17 17.80 -4.62
CA GLY A 29 -18.92 17.47 -6.03
C GLY A 29 -19.32 18.52 -7.08
N ASP A 30 -20.20 19.49 -6.75
CA ASP A 30 -20.58 20.56 -7.69
C ASP A 30 -19.49 21.63 -7.90
N ASN A 31 -18.55 21.77 -6.97
CA ASN A 31 -17.51 22.81 -7.04
C ASN A 31 -16.38 22.41 -8.00
N ALA A 32 -15.97 21.14 -8.02
CA ALA A 32 -14.90 20.64 -8.89
C ALA A 32 -15.26 20.77 -10.37
N VAL A 33 -16.50 20.44 -10.74
CA VAL A 33 -17.02 20.57 -12.12
C VAL A 33 -17.01 22.02 -12.59
N MET A 34 -17.31 22.99 -11.71
CA MET A 34 -17.28 24.42 -11.99
C MET A 34 -15.85 24.93 -12.24
N TYR A 35 -14.86 24.47 -11.47
CA TYR A 35 -13.46 24.83 -11.65
C TYR A 35 -12.85 24.20 -12.91
N ILE A 36 -13.22 22.96 -13.23
CA ILE A 36 -12.82 22.27 -14.47
C ILE A 36 -13.44 22.95 -15.70
N THR A 37 -14.70 23.38 -15.64
CA THR A 37 -15.34 24.15 -16.73
C THR A 37 -14.75 25.54 -16.90
N ALA A 38 -14.35 26.23 -15.82
CA ALA A 38 -13.63 27.50 -15.90
C ALA A 38 -12.23 27.35 -16.53
N LEU A 39 -11.50 26.28 -16.17
CA LEU A 39 -10.20 25.94 -16.77
C LEU A 39 -10.36 25.60 -18.26
N ALA A 40 -11.39 24.82 -18.62
CA ALA A 40 -11.72 24.48 -20.01
C ALA A 40 -12.13 25.71 -20.83
N ALA A 41 -12.86 26.66 -20.25
CA ALA A 41 -13.24 27.92 -20.91
C ALA A 41 -12.02 28.82 -21.19
N LEU A 42 -11.04 28.85 -20.28
CA LEU A 42 -9.77 29.56 -20.49
C LEU A 42 -8.90 28.90 -21.57
N ILE A 43 -8.92 27.57 -21.66
CA ILE A 43 -8.23 26.80 -22.72
C ILE A 43 -8.92 26.98 -24.08
N ALA A 44 -10.26 27.00 -24.11
CA ALA A 44 -11.06 27.12 -25.32
C ALA A 44 -11.14 28.55 -25.90
N GLY A 45 -10.92 29.59 -25.07
CA GLY A 45 -11.00 31.01 -25.42
C GLY A 45 -9.95 31.55 -26.41
N GLY A 46 -9.37 30.72 -27.28
CA GLY A 46 -8.59 31.17 -28.43
C GLY A 46 -7.19 31.75 -28.14
N TYR A 47 -6.73 31.72 -26.88
CA TYR A 47 -5.48 32.35 -26.46
C TYR A 47 -4.20 31.62 -26.95
N PHE A 48 -4.30 30.33 -27.31
CA PHE A 48 -3.14 29.45 -27.45
C PHE A 48 -2.70 29.10 -28.88
N GLY A 49 -3.36 29.62 -29.93
CA GLY A 49 -2.84 29.53 -31.30
C GLY A 49 -2.47 28.12 -31.78
N VAL A 50 -3.17 27.08 -31.29
CA VAL A 50 -3.02 25.71 -31.78
C VAL A 50 -3.82 25.59 -33.07
N LYS A 51 -3.13 25.69 -34.22
CA LYS A 51 -3.73 25.36 -35.52
C LYS A 51 -3.43 23.90 -35.86
N VAL A 52 -4.46 23.05 -35.82
CA VAL A 52 -4.41 21.71 -36.40
C VAL A 52 -4.47 21.84 -37.91
N LEU A 53 -3.36 21.61 -38.60
CA LEU A 53 -3.25 21.57 -40.06
C LEU A 53 -2.61 20.23 -40.45
N GLY A 54 -3.45 19.23 -40.72
CA GLY A 54 -3.04 17.92 -41.25
C GLY A 54 -2.41 16.95 -40.22
N PRO A 55 -1.81 15.84 -40.68
CA PRO A 55 -1.38 14.72 -39.83
C PRO A 55 -0.19 15.03 -38.91
N SER A 56 0.45 16.18 -39.06
CA SER A 56 1.62 16.57 -38.26
C SER A 56 1.26 17.65 -37.24
N LEU A 57 1.32 17.31 -35.95
CA LEU A 57 1.21 18.26 -34.84
C LEU A 57 2.49 19.13 -34.78
N LYS A 58 2.49 20.29 -35.43
CA LYS A 58 3.54 21.30 -35.26
C LYS A 58 3.19 22.22 -34.09
N ILE A 59 3.66 21.87 -32.91
CA ILE A 59 3.56 22.72 -31.72
C ILE A 59 4.68 23.77 -31.81
N LYS A 60 4.34 25.07 -31.81
CA LYS A 60 5.34 26.14 -31.67
C LYS A 60 6.08 25.94 -30.33
N SER A 61 7.41 26.09 -30.31
CA SER A 61 8.28 25.79 -29.15
C SER A 61 7.99 26.57 -27.85
N GLY A 62 7.02 27.48 -27.84
CA GLY A 62 6.50 28.14 -26.63
C GLY A 62 5.10 27.71 -26.17
N ALA A 63 4.32 27.04 -27.03
CA ALA A 63 2.95 26.63 -26.71
C ALA A 63 2.91 25.44 -25.75
N TRP A 64 3.89 24.53 -25.83
CA TRP A 64 4.01 23.39 -24.91
C TRP A 64 4.30 23.83 -23.48
N GLY A 65 5.28 24.73 -23.29
CA GLY A 65 5.62 25.27 -21.98
C GLY A 65 4.47 26.06 -21.34
N MET A 66 3.70 26.81 -22.14
CA MET A 66 2.48 27.46 -21.64
C MET A 66 1.41 26.43 -21.25
N MET A 67 1.18 25.40 -22.06
CA MET A 67 0.17 24.37 -21.78
C MET A 67 0.49 23.61 -20.48
N VAL A 68 1.74 23.17 -20.31
CA VAL A 68 2.18 22.50 -19.08
C VAL A 68 2.15 23.47 -17.88
N GLY A 69 2.53 24.73 -18.06
CA GLY A 69 2.43 25.75 -17.02
C GLY A 69 0.99 26.01 -16.58
N PHE A 70 0.03 26.00 -17.51
CA PHE A 70 -1.39 26.13 -17.20
C PHE A 70 -1.98 24.87 -16.53
N LEU A 71 -1.50 23.68 -16.90
CA LEU A 71 -1.88 22.43 -16.22
C LEU A 71 -1.33 22.39 -14.79
N ALA A 72 -0.06 22.73 -14.60
CA ALA A 72 0.55 22.84 -13.27
C ALA A 72 -0.18 23.90 -12.44
N PHE A 73 -0.48 25.06 -13.03
CA PHE A 73 -1.28 26.12 -12.40
C PHE A 73 -2.68 25.64 -11.99
N GLY A 74 -3.41 25.00 -12.92
CA GLY A 74 -4.74 24.46 -12.66
C GLY A 74 -4.73 23.41 -11.57
N ALA A 75 -3.73 22.54 -11.59
CA ALA A 75 -3.52 21.52 -10.57
C ALA A 75 -3.31 22.14 -9.19
N THR A 76 -2.31 23.01 -9.03
CA THR A 76 -2.04 23.68 -7.74
C THR A 76 -3.22 24.51 -7.24
N PHE A 77 -3.99 25.12 -8.14
CA PHE A 77 -5.20 25.84 -7.76
C PHE A 77 -6.33 24.92 -7.27
N ILE A 78 -6.57 23.80 -7.95
CA ILE A 78 -7.55 22.80 -7.50
C ILE A 78 -7.14 22.26 -6.13
N GLY A 79 -5.85 21.96 -5.93
CA GLY A 79 -5.32 21.57 -4.63
C GLY A 79 -5.61 22.62 -3.55
N PHE A 80 -5.30 23.89 -3.81
CA PHE A 80 -5.62 24.99 -2.88
C PHE A 80 -7.12 25.08 -2.56
N GLY A 81 -7.99 24.86 -3.55
CA GLY A 81 -9.44 24.88 -3.39
C GLY A 81 -9.97 23.72 -2.55
N LEU A 82 -9.38 22.52 -2.67
CA LEU A 82 -9.74 21.33 -1.89
C LEU A 82 -9.28 21.42 -0.43
N VAL A 83 -8.14 22.06 -0.20
CA VAL A 83 -7.53 22.16 1.14
C VAL A 83 -8.13 23.32 1.96
N ALA A 84 -8.65 24.36 1.33
CA ALA A 84 -9.36 25.44 2.04
C ALA A 84 -10.64 24.90 2.70
N GLU A 85 -10.89 25.25 3.97
CA GLU A 85 -12.02 24.70 4.75
C GLU A 85 -13.37 24.78 4.01
N PRO A 86 -14.22 23.73 4.10
CA PRO A 86 -15.54 23.68 3.45
C PRO A 86 -16.54 24.71 4.00
N THR A 87 -16.19 25.41 5.08
CA THR A 87 -16.95 26.50 5.70
C THR A 87 -16.75 27.85 4.99
N ASN A 88 -15.72 28.00 4.14
CA ASN A 88 -15.45 29.27 3.48
C ASN A 88 -16.20 29.34 2.14
N ASN A 89 -17.09 30.34 2.02
CA ASN A 89 -17.85 30.64 0.80
C ASN A 89 -16.98 30.43 -0.45
N SER A 90 -17.41 29.59 -1.39
CA SER A 90 -16.70 29.36 -2.66
C SER A 90 -16.36 30.66 -3.40
N ALA A 91 -17.18 31.70 -3.21
CA ALA A 91 -16.93 33.06 -3.68
C ALA A 91 -15.68 33.74 -3.08
N VAL A 92 -15.31 33.44 -1.83
CA VAL A 92 -14.11 33.96 -1.16
C VAL A 92 -12.85 33.31 -1.73
N ASN A 93 -12.85 31.97 -1.87
CA ASN A 93 -11.72 31.26 -2.49
C ASN A 93 -11.53 31.69 -3.96
N PHE A 94 -12.63 31.86 -4.70
CA PHE A 94 -12.59 32.42 -6.05
C PHE A 94 -12.11 33.89 -6.07
N GLY A 95 -12.49 34.70 -5.07
CA GLY A 95 -12.01 36.07 -4.91
C GLY A 95 -10.51 36.14 -4.64
N ILE A 96 -9.97 35.28 -3.76
CA ILE A 96 -8.53 35.16 -3.49
C ILE A 96 -7.80 34.73 -4.77
N PHE A 97 -8.34 33.77 -5.51
CA PHE A 97 -7.79 33.32 -6.79
C PHE A 97 -7.67 34.45 -7.82
N CYS A 98 -8.77 35.16 -8.08
CA CYS A 98 -8.76 36.31 -8.98
C CYS A 98 -7.81 37.41 -8.49
N GLY A 99 -7.74 37.63 -7.17
CA GLY A 99 -6.83 38.59 -6.54
C GLY A 99 -5.35 38.24 -6.78
N VAL A 100 -4.97 36.97 -6.59
CA VAL A 100 -3.58 36.50 -6.82
C VAL A 100 -3.23 36.57 -8.30
N ILE A 101 -4.11 36.16 -9.22
CA ILE A 101 -3.85 36.29 -10.66
C ILE A 101 -3.70 37.77 -11.05
N ALA A 102 -4.61 38.64 -10.60
CA ALA A 102 -4.54 40.06 -10.89
C ALA A 102 -3.25 40.69 -10.34
N LEU A 103 -2.83 40.31 -9.14
CA LEU A 103 -1.59 40.75 -8.51
C LEU A 103 -0.37 40.27 -9.31
N THR A 104 -0.31 38.98 -9.65
CA THR A 104 0.82 38.41 -10.41
C THR A 104 0.91 38.99 -11.82
N TYR A 105 -0.23 39.23 -12.49
CA TYR A 105 -0.28 39.94 -13.77
C TYR A 105 0.17 41.39 -13.66
N MET A 106 -0.28 42.10 -12.62
CA MET A 106 0.12 43.49 -12.37
C MET A 106 1.63 43.59 -12.11
N VAL A 107 2.18 42.72 -11.25
CA VAL A 107 3.62 42.66 -10.98
C VAL A 107 4.40 42.35 -12.26
N SER A 108 3.92 41.38 -13.04
CA SER A 108 4.56 40.99 -14.31
C SER A 108 4.57 42.13 -15.31
N ARG A 109 3.44 42.84 -15.46
CA ARG A 109 3.30 44.01 -16.34
C ARG A 109 4.21 45.15 -15.89
N ILE A 110 4.29 45.45 -14.60
CA ILE A 110 5.22 46.46 -14.07
C ILE A 110 6.67 46.09 -14.38
N MET A 111 7.04 44.81 -14.26
CA MET A 111 8.38 44.33 -14.56
C MET A 111 8.71 44.45 -16.06
N THR A 112 7.81 44.04 -16.95
CA THR A 112 8.03 44.04 -18.40
C THR A 112 7.93 45.44 -19.01
N GLU A 113 7.05 46.30 -18.53
CA GLU A 113 6.96 47.71 -18.94
C GLU A 113 8.25 48.47 -18.60
N ARG A 114 8.81 48.28 -17.39
CA ARG A 114 10.11 48.86 -17.01
C ARG A 114 11.26 48.42 -17.92
N LEU A 115 11.15 47.24 -18.52
CA LEU A 115 12.16 46.63 -19.39
C LEU A 115 11.88 46.85 -20.89
N ARG A 116 10.82 47.61 -21.25
CA ARG A 116 10.36 47.82 -22.63
C ARG A 116 10.17 46.51 -23.42
N ASN A 117 9.67 45.47 -22.76
CA ASN A 117 9.49 44.14 -23.34
C ASN A 117 8.10 43.55 -23.03
N ASP A 118 7.05 44.27 -23.43
CA ASP A 118 5.66 43.97 -23.08
C ASP A 118 5.13 42.66 -23.72
N GLU A 119 5.76 42.18 -24.80
CA GLU A 119 5.41 40.91 -25.44
C GLU A 119 5.62 39.69 -24.50
N GLN A 120 6.45 39.83 -23.46
CA GLN A 120 6.76 38.75 -22.53
C GLN A 120 5.85 38.69 -21.29
N THR A 121 5.01 39.70 -21.08
CA THR A 121 4.08 39.82 -19.93
C THR A 121 3.28 38.54 -19.65
N PRO A 122 2.69 37.82 -20.63
CA PRO A 122 1.94 36.59 -20.33
C PRO A 122 2.82 35.45 -19.81
N ARG A 123 4.06 35.29 -20.33
CA ARG A 123 4.97 34.23 -19.87
C ARG A 123 5.44 34.47 -18.45
N VAL A 124 5.81 35.72 -18.14
CA VAL A 124 6.24 36.11 -16.79
C VAL A 124 5.09 35.94 -15.80
N THR A 125 3.86 36.31 -16.19
CA THR A 125 2.66 36.08 -15.38
C THR A 125 2.48 34.60 -15.06
N THR A 126 2.57 33.70 -16.04
CA THR A 126 2.40 32.25 -15.79
C THR A 126 3.44 31.73 -14.81
N VAL A 127 4.73 32.07 -14.98
CA VAL A 127 5.79 31.60 -14.07
C VAL A 127 5.56 32.10 -12.65
N LEU A 128 5.22 33.38 -12.49
CA LEU A 128 5.03 34.00 -11.19
C LEU A 128 3.75 33.51 -10.50
N ALA A 129 2.67 33.30 -11.27
CA ALA A 129 1.44 32.70 -10.77
C ALA A 129 1.67 31.28 -10.27
N VAL A 130 2.26 30.41 -11.10
CA VAL A 130 2.59 29.02 -10.70
C VAL A 130 3.41 29.00 -9.41
N PHE A 131 4.44 29.85 -9.32
CA PHE A 131 5.29 29.90 -8.12
C PHE A 131 4.55 30.39 -6.87
N VAL A 132 3.72 31.43 -6.98
CA VAL A 132 2.96 31.96 -5.84
C VAL A 132 1.91 30.97 -5.36
N PHE A 133 1.17 30.34 -6.28
CA PHE A 133 0.19 29.30 -5.91
C PHE A 133 0.87 28.08 -5.29
N SER A 134 2.02 27.68 -5.83
CA SER A 134 2.84 26.58 -5.29
C SER A 134 3.27 26.87 -3.85
N LEU A 135 3.79 28.06 -3.56
CA LEU A 135 4.11 28.47 -2.19
C LEU A 135 2.90 28.52 -1.25
N LEU A 136 1.75 29.00 -1.73
CA LEU A 136 0.52 29.05 -0.93
C LEU A 136 -0.01 27.65 -0.61
N TYR A 137 0.01 26.76 -1.60
CA TYR A 137 -0.42 25.38 -1.44
C TYR A 137 0.52 24.64 -0.49
N LEU A 138 1.83 24.73 -0.71
CA LEU A 138 2.84 24.16 0.18
C LEU A 138 2.66 24.62 1.63
N TYR A 139 2.40 25.92 1.86
CA TYR A 139 2.13 26.46 3.20
C TYR A 139 0.92 25.78 3.86
N GLN A 140 -0.19 25.60 3.14
CA GLN A 140 -1.36 24.91 3.68
C GLN A 140 -1.12 23.42 3.93
N VAL A 141 -0.39 22.75 3.04
CA VAL A 141 -0.04 21.33 3.20
C VAL A 141 0.81 21.12 4.46
N PHE A 142 1.79 21.99 4.70
CA PHE A 142 2.62 21.96 5.91
C PHE A 142 1.82 22.22 7.19
N ASP A 143 0.89 23.17 7.16
CA ASP A 143 0.05 23.53 8.32
C ASP A 143 -0.93 22.41 8.71
N LYS A 144 -1.36 21.60 7.73
CA LYS A 144 -2.34 20.51 7.91
C LYS A 144 -1.75 19.11 7.93
N GLU A 145 -0.43 18.97 7.95
CA GLU A 145 0.29 17.68 7.94
C GLU A 145 -0.20 16.68 6.87
N MET A 146 -0.62 17.16 5.69
CA MET A 146 -1.24 16.32 4.65
C MET A 146 -0.24 15.46 3.84
N TYR A 147 0.91 15.12 4.42
CA TYR A 147 1.86 14.20 3.81
C TYR A 147 1.47 12.76 4.13
N LYS A 148 1.01 12.04 3.11
CA LYS A 148 0.83 10.58 3.20
C LYS A 148 2.20 9.92 3.12
N PHE A 149 2.77 9.53 4.24
CA PHE A 149 3.98 8.71 4.27
C PHE A 149 3.60 7.25 4.05
N GLY A 150 4.26 6.58 3.10
CA GLY A 150 4.14 5.13 2.94
C GLY A 150 4.61 4.39 4.20
N VAL A 151 4.23 3.12 4.32
CA VAL A 151 4.56 2.27 5.49
C VAL A 151 6.05 2.27 5.79
N ASP A 152 6.89 2.37 4.76
CA ASP A 152 8.36 2.41 4.92
C ASP A 152 8.86 3.64 5.70
N LEU A 153 8.09 4.73 5.74
CA LEU A 153 8.47 5.99 6.35
C LEU A 153 7.62 6.34 7.58
N SER A 154 6.33 5.97 7.60
CA SER A 154 5.45 6.17 8.75
C SER A 154 5.52 5.04 9.78
N GLY A 155 6.08 3.88 9.39
CA GLY A 155 5.88 2.63 10.10
C GLY A 155 4.48 2.05 9.85
N GLY A 156 4.26 0.82 10.31
CA GLY A 156 3.02 0.08 10.11
C GLY A 156 3.27 -1.29 9.49
N VAL A 157 2.23 -1.89 8.93
CA VAL A 157 2.28 -3.25 8.39
C VAL A 157 1.63 -3.31 7.02
N ASN A 158 2.28 -4.04 6.12
CA ASN A 158 1.74 -4.45 4.83
C ASN A 158 1.47 -5.96 4.85
N LEU A 159 0.24 -6.36 4.60
CA LEU A 159 -0.21 -7.75 4.60
C LEU A 159 -0.74 -8.11 3.21
N ILE A 160 -0.23 -9.19 2.62
CA ILE A 160 -0.74 -9.74 1.36
C ILE A 160 -1.46 -11.04 1.67
N TYR A 161 -2.71 -11.17 1.23
CA TYR A 161 -3.53 -12.37 1.38
C TYR A 161 -3.86 -12.95 0.02
N SER A 162 -3.82 -14.28 -0.09
CA SER A 162 -4.32 -14.99 -1.26
C SER A 162 -5.83 -15.18 -1.13
N ILE A 163 -6.55 -15.03 -2.23
CA ILE A 163 -7.97 -15.37 -2.31
C ILE A 163 -8.08 -16.86 -2.63
N GLU A 164 -8.66 -17.65 -1.73
CA GLU A 164 -8.87 -19.09 -1.93
C GLU A 164 -10.20 -19.29 -2.68
N THR A 165 -10.14 -19.81 -3.90
CA THR A 165 -11.32 -20.32 -4.63
C THR A 165 -11.55 -21.78 -4.30
N GLN A 166 -12.80 -22.12 -3.97
CA GLN A 166 -13.18 -23.50 -3.62
C GLN A 166 -13.05 -24.49 -4.80
N ASP A 167 -12.92 -24.02 -6.05
CA ASP A 167 -12.93 -24.88 -7.25
C ASP A 167 -11.86 -24.55 -8.30
N GLY A 168 -10.82 -23.76 -7.98
CA GLY A 168 -9.73 -23.46 -8.93
C GLY A 168 -10.13 -22.62 -10.16
N GLU A 169 -11.35 -22.06 -10.19
CA GLU A 169 -11.76 -21.09 -11.20
C GLU A 169 -11.06 -19.74 -10.98
N GLU A 170 -10.62 -19.10 -12.07
CA GLU A 170 -10.10 -17.73 -12.04
C GLU A 170 -11.22 -16.75 -11.67
N ILE A 171 -10.99 -15.97 -10.62
CA ILE A 171 -11.94 -14.96 -10.17
C ILE A 171 -11.98 -13.83 -11.20
N GLY A 172 -13.17 -13.53 -11.75
CA GLY A 172 -13.36 -12.33 -12.55
C GLY A 172 -13.10 -11.06 -11.73
N SER A 173 -12.41 -10.07 -12.30
CA SER A 173 -12.05 -8.79 -11.65
C SER A 173 -13.19 -8.10 -10.86
N SER A 174 -14.46 -8.29 -11.25
CA SER A 174 -15.63 -7.74 -10.56
C SER A 174 -15.86 -8.32 -9.15
N ASN A 175 -15.43 -9.56 -8.88
CA ASN A 175 -15.60 -10.19 -7.57
C ASN A 175 -14.55 -9.72 -6.56
N ILE A 176 -13.37 -9.30 -7.03
CA ILE A 176 -12.28 -8.78 -6.19
C ILE A 176 -12.62 -7.40 -5.65
N GLU A 177 -13.23 -6.55 -6.48
CA GLU A 177 -13.65 -5.21 -6.06
C GLU A 177 -14.72 -5.29 -4.95
N GLY A 178 -15.70 -6.19 -5.09
CA GLY A 178 -16.68 -6.45 -4.03
C GLY A 178 -16.06 -7.03 -2.75
N LEU A 179 -15.02 -7.86 -2.87
CA LEU A 179 -14.26 -8.38 -1.72
C LEU A 179 -13.49 -7.25 -1.02
N ILE A 180 -12.81 -6.38 -1.77
CA ILE A 180 -12.09 -5.22 -1.23
C ILE A 180 -13.05 -4.28 -0.52
N GLU A 181 -14.24 -4.03 -1.08
CA GLU A 181 -15.24 -3.19 -0.45
C GLU A 181 -15.77 -3.80 0.87
N ALA A 182 -16.07 -5.10 0.87
CA ALA A 182 -16.49 -5.81 2.08
C ALA A 182 -15.40 -5.79 3.16
N LEU A 183 -14.15 -6.04 2.79
CA LEU A 183 -12.99 -5.94 3.68
C LEU A 183 -12.78 -4.51 4.19
N GLY A 184 -12.96 -3.51 3.34
CA GLY A 184 -12.87 -2.10 3.73
C GLY A 184 -13.88 -1.73 4.81
N ARG A 185 -15.14 -2.12 4.62
CA ARG A 185 -16.20 -1.92 5.62
C ARG A 185 -15.91 -2.67 6.92
N ARG A 186 -15.24 -3.82 6.85
CA ARG A 186 -14.92 -4.67 8.00
C ARG A 186 -13.72 -4.18 8.80
N LEU A 187 -12.67 -3.77 8.12
CA LEU A 187 -11.42 -3.30 8.72
C LEU A 187 -11.49 -1.86 9.18
N ASN A 188 -12.31 -1.05 8.51
CA ASN A 188 -12.48 0.36 8.81
C ASN A 188 -13.97 0.77 8.85
N PRO A 189 -14.78 0.20 9.77
CA PRO A 189 -16.22 0.48 9.84
C PRO A 189 -16.55 1.93 10.20
N SER A 190 -15.63 2.63 10.87
CA SER A 190 -15.78 4.04 11.27
C SER A 190 -15.21 5.04 10.26
N GLY A 191 -14.48 4.58 9.24
CA GLY A 191 -13.74 5.45 8.33
C GLY A 191 -12.55 6.19 8.97
N ALA A 192 -12.28 5.97 10.26
CA ALA A 192 -11.30 6.74 11.02
C ALA A 192 -9.85 6.27 10.83
N LYS A 193 -9.64 5.04 10.35
CA LYS A 193 -8.30 4.48 10.11
C LYS A 193 -7.91 4.64 8.64
N ASP A 194 -6.68 5.03 8.36
CA ASP A 194 -6.15 5.13 6.99
C ASP A 194 -5.71 3.76 6.43
N ILE A 195 -6.58 2.73 6.52
CA ILE A 195 -6.29 1.40 5.97
C ILE A 195 -6.46 1.43 4.45
N ILE A 196 -5.39 1.10 3.72
CA ILE A 196 -5.41 1.05 2.26
C ILE A 196 -5.56 -0.41 1.85
N LEU A 197 -6.65 -0.71 1.13
CA LEU A 197 -6.93 -2.01 0.55
C LEU A 197 -6.81 -1.92 -0.97
N ARG A 198 -6.16 -2.91 -1.58
CA ARG A 198 -6.04 -2.95 -3.04
C ARG A 198 -5.81 -4.36 -3.56
N GLN A 199 -6.06 -4.52 -4.85
CA GLN A 199 -5.70 -5.73 -5.56
C GLN A 199 -4.18 -5.80 -5.76
N TYR A 200 -3.61 -6.96 -5.45
CA TYR A 200 -2.23 -7.34 -5.72
C TYR A 200 -2.26 -8.56 -6.65
N GLY A 201 -1.56 -8.52 -7.78
CA GLY A 201 -1.66 -9.59 -8.77
C GLY A 201 -3.09 -9.85 -9.30
N SER A 202 -3.35 -11.09 -9.70
CA SER A 202 -4.67 -11.53 -10.19
C SER A 202 -5.61 -11.97 -9.07
N ASN A 203 -5.10 -12.67 -8.05
CA ASN A 203 -5.89 -13.33 -7.00
C ASN A 203 -5.46 -12.96 -5.57
N GLU A 204 -4.78 -11.83 -5.37
CA GLU A 204 -4.28 -11.44 -4.05
C GLU A 204 -4.84 -10.07 -3.64
N VAL A 205 -5.00 -9.87 -2.34
CA VAL A 205 -5.42 -8.59 -1.75
C VAL A 205 -4.34 -8.12 -0.82
N GLU A 206 -3.92 -6.89 -1.02
CA GLU A 206 -2.93 -6.23 -0.19
C GLU A 206 -3.61 -5.22 0.75
N ILE A 207 -3.23 -5.29 2.02
CA ILE A 207 -3.82 -4.56 3.13
C ILE A 207 -2.70 -3.83 3.85
N ILE A 208 -2.74 -2.51 3.75
CA ILE A 208 -1.73 -1.62 4.32
C ILE A 208 -2.34 -0.88 5.50
N ILE A 209 -1.70 -1.03 6.65
CA ILE A 209 -2.11 -0.42 7.91
C ILE A 209 -0.98 0.52 8.37
N PRO A 210 -1.04 1.82 8.03
CA PRO A 210 0.01 2.77 8.41
C PRO A 210 -0.03 3.03 9.91
N LYS A 211 1.15 3.23 10.51
CA LYS A 211 1.34 3.52 11.95
C LYS A 211 0.71 2.50 12.90
N ALA A 212 0.49 1.27 12.43
CA ALA A 212 -0.17 0.22 13.22
C ALA A 212 0.72 -0.29 14.36
N GLU A 213 0.15 -0.44 15.55
CA GLU A 213 0.78 -1.19 16.64
C GLU A 213 0.55 -2.70 16.50
N ASN A 214 1.40 -3.53 17.12
CA ASN A 214 1.29 -4.99 17.02
C ASN A 214 -0.09 -5.51 17.44
N SER A 215 -0.69 -4.98 18.51
CA SER A 215 -2.03 -5.37 18.95
C SER A 215 -3.11 -5.08 17.92
N GLU A 216 -2.98 -3.97 17.20
CA GLU A 216 -3.92 -3.57 16.15
C GLU A 216 -3.77 -4.46 14.91
N VAL A 217 -2.54 -4.83 14.56
CA VAL A 217 -2.26 -5.73 13.44
C VAL A 217 -2.86 -7.11 13.71
N GLU A 218 -2.66 -7.64 14.93
CA GLU A 218 -3.26 -8.92 15.31
C GLU A 218 -4.79 -8.86 15.39
N GLU A 219 -5.38 -7.72 15.76
CA GLU A 219 -6.83 -7.51 15.67
C GLU A 219 -7.33 -7.52 14.21
N VAL A 220 -6.61 -6.85 13.30
CA VAL A 220 -6.92 -6.83 11.87
C VAL A 220 -6.80 -8.23 11.26
N LYS A 221 -5.71 -8.95 11.52
CA LYS A 221 -5.54 -10.34 11.08
C LYS A 221 -6.70 -11.24 11.54
N ARG A 222 -7.07 -11.14 12.83
CA ARG A 222 -8.22 -11.88 13.37
C ARG A 222 -9.53 -11.51 12.68
N THR A 223 -9.71 -10.22 12.41
CA THR A 223 -10.89 -9.73 11.71
C THR A 223 -10.93 -10.24 10.26
N ILE A 224 -9.79 -10.40 9.59
CA ILE A 224 -9.70 -10.93 8.22
C ILE A 224 -9.95 -12.44 8.20
N ALA A 225 -9.32 -13.17 9.12
CA ALA A 225 -9.42 -14.63 9.20
C ALA A 225 -10.82 -15.12 9.59
N ALA A 226 -11.57 -14.31 10.34
CA ALA A 226 -12.95 -14.60 10.66
C ALA A 226 -13.80 -14.60 9.37
N THR A 227 -14.67 -15.59 9.15
CA THR A 227 -15.50 -15.66 7.93
C THR A 227 -16.75 -14.78 8.03
N GLY A 228 -17.14 -14.40 9.25
CA GLY A 228 -18.35 -13.65 9.55
C GLY A 228 -19.64 -14.44 9.34
N ALA A 229 -19.53 -15.77 9.30
CA ALA A 229 -20.66 -16.67 9.07
C ALA A 229 -21.46 -16.85 10.37
N LEU A 230 -22.49 -16.04 10.54
CA LEU A 230 -23.45 -16.19 11.63
C LEU A 230 -24.53 -17.21 11.25
N LYS A 231 -24.79 -18.16 12.15
CA LYS A 231 -25.87 -19.15 12.04
C LYS A 231 -26.63 -19.27 13.35
N PHE A 232 -27.93 -19.48 13.24
CA PHE A 232 -28.80 -19.78 14.38
C PHE A 232 -29.29 -21.22 14.27
N ASN A 233 -28.82 -22.07 15.18
CA ASN A 233 -29.19 -23.49 15.24
C ASN A 233 -29.76 -23.82 16.61
N ILE A 234 -30.57 -24.87 16.72
CA ILE A 234 -31.10 -25.31 18.02
C ILE A 234 -30.09 -26.25 18.67
N VAL A 235 -29.83 -26.08 19.97
CA VAL A 235 -28.96 -27.01 20.71
C VAL A 235 -29.71 -28.32 20.95
N ALA A 236 -29.08 -29.46 20.66
CA ALA A 236 -29.71 -30.75 20.81
C ALA A 236 -29.88 -31.11 22.29
N ASP A 237 -31.13 -31.27 22.71
CA ASP A 237 -31.52 -31.73 24.04
C ASP A 237 -32.04 -33.17 24.03
N LEU A 238 -31.77 -33.92 25.10
CA LEU A 238 -32.19 -35.31 25.27
C LEU A 238 -33.70 -35.50 25.27
N SER A 239 -34.48 -34.48 25.67
CA SER A 239 -35.93 -34.61 25.77
C SER A 239 -36.65 -34.50 24.43
N THR A 240 -36.19 -33.62 23.53
CA THR A 240 -36.81 -33.42 22.20
C THR A 240 -36.05 -34.14 21.08
N HIS A 241 -34.73 -34.30 21.19
CA HIS A 241 -33.85 -34.73 20.08
C HIS A 241 -33.19 -36.09 20.31
N ALA A 242 -33.88 -37.00 21.00
CA ALA A 242 -33.35 -38.32 21.36
C ALA A 242 -32.83 -39.12 20.15
N ASP A 243 -33.52 -39.05 19.01
CA ASP A 243 -33.15 -39.78 17.79
C ASP A 243 -31.82 -39.26 17.19
N LEU A 244 -31.63 -37.94 17.15
CA LEU A 244 -30.38 -37.31 16.69
C LEU A 244 -29.21 -37.65 17.62
N ILE A 245 -29.45 -37.62 18.93
CA ILE A 245 -28.44 -37.96 19.93
C ILE A 245 -28.08 -39.45 19.86
N GLN A 246 -29.04 -40.32 19.57
CA GLN A 246 -28.77 -41.73 19.34
C GLN A 246 -27.90 -41.94 18.10
N GLN A 247 -28.18 -41.24 16.99
CA GLN A 247 -27.38 -41.29 15.78
C GLN A 247 -25.96 -40.73 16.01
N ALA A 248 -25.82 -39.66 16.78
CA ALA A 248 -24.53 -39.07 17.13
C ALA A 248 -23.64 -40.01 17.95
N ASN A 249 -24.24 -40.92 18.72
CA ASN A 249 -23.54 -41.89 19.57
C ASN A 249 -23.23 -43.22 18.85
N LEU A 250 -23.61 -43.38 17.59
CA LEU A 250 -23.25 -44.58 16.82
C LEU A 250 -21.74 -44.62 16.58
N PRO A 251 -21.08 -45.80 16.71
CA PRO A 251 -19.64 -45.93 16.48
C PRO A 251 -19.19 -45.49 15.09
N GLU A 252 -20.07 -45.59 14.09
CA GLU A 252 -19.82 -45.17 12.70
C GLU A 252 -19.77 -43.65 12.55
N ASN A 253 -20.46 -42.91 13.43
CA ASN A 253 -20.49 -41.45 13.46
C ASN A 253 -19.51 -40.85 14.48
N ALA A 254 -18.75 -41.71 15.18
CA ALA A 254 -17.74 -41.29 16.13
C ALA A 254 -16.61 -40.53 15.40
N GLY A 255 -16.52 -39.22 15.65
CA GLY A 255 -15.52 -38.34 15.03
C GLY A 255 -16.00 -37.56 13.81
N VAL A 256 -17.20 -37.82 13.30
CA VAL A 256 -17.80 -37.02 12.22
C VAL A 256 -18.33 -35.70 12.78
N ARG A 257 -18.13 -34.60 12.04
CA ARG A 257 -18.58 -33.25 12.44
C ARG A 257 -20.04 -32.99 12.09
N GLU A 258 -20.52 -33.59 11.01
CA GLU A 258 -21.87 -33.44 10.48
C GLU A 258 -22.57 -34.80 10.46
N LEU A 259 -23.80 -34.83 10.94
CA LEU A 259 -24.67 -36.00 10.96
C LEU A 259 -25.64 -35.86 9.80
N VAL A 260 -25.66 -36.86 8.92
CA VAL A 260 -26.54 -36.89 7.75
C VAL A 260 -27.65 -37.91 7.94
N ASN A 261 -28.83 -37.62 7.38
CA ASN A 261 -29.96 -38.55 7.34
C ASN A 261 -29.81 -39.55 6.17
N GLU A 262 -30.81 -40.44 6.01
CA GLU A 262 -30.84 -41.44 4.93
C GLU A 262 -30.90 -40.82 3.51
N PHE A 263 -31.15 -39.51 3.39
CA PHE A 263 -31.21 -38.75 2.14
C PHE A 263 -29.95 -37.89 1.90
N ASP A 264 -28.89 -38.08 2.68
CA ASP A 264 -27.63 -37.32 2.61
C ASP A 264 -27.78 -35.83 2.98
N GLU A 265 -28.84 -35.49 3.73
CA GLU A 265 -29.05 -34.13 4.24
C GLU A 265 -28.51 -34.00 5.67
N VAL A 266 -27.84 -32.89 5.96
CA VAL A 266 -27.26 -32.61 7.29
C VAL A 266 -28.37 -32.29 8.28
N VAL A 267 -28.54 -33.14 9.29
CA VAL A 267 -29.57 -33.03 10.35
C VAL A 267 -28.99 -32.62 11.70
N GLY A 268 -27.67 -32.72 11.87
CA GLY A 268 -26.99 -32.23 13.07
C GLY A 268 -25.54 -31.91 12.83
N ARG A 269 -25.00 -30.97 13.59
CA ARG A 269 -23.61 -30.53 13.48
C ARG A 269 -23.01 -30.27 14.85
N TRP A 270 -21.76 -30.70 15.02
CA TRP A 270 -20.97 -30.42 16.19
C TRP A 270 -20.24 -29.08 16.05
N HIS A 271 -20.45 -28.20 17.04
CA HIS A 271 -19.86 -26.88 17.08
C HIS A 271 -18.97 -26.72 18.32
N PRO A 272 -17.69 -26.33 18.17
CA PRO A 272 -16.85 -25.98 19.29
C PRO A 272 -17.42 -24.79 20.06
N VAL A 273 -17.24 -24.78 21.38
CA VAL A 273 -17.68 -23.68 22.24
C VAL A 273 -16.64 -22.56 22.22
N ALA A 274 -17.09 -21.31 22.04
CA ALA A 274 -16.21 -20.15 22.11
C ALA A 274 -15.65 -19.95 23.53
N ARG A 275 -14.44 -19.40 23.61
CA ARG A 275 -13.78 -19.02 24.86
C ARG A 275 -13.54 -17.52 24.94
N ASP A 276 -13.35 -17.03 26.15
CA ASP A 276 -12.90 -15.67 26.42
C ASP A 276 -11.54 -15.41 25.80
N ARG A 277 -11.38 -14.17 25.35
CA ARG A 277 -10.15 -13.71 24.69
C ARG A 277 -8.98 -13.66 25.65
N GLU A 278 -9.24 -13.21 26.87
CA GLU A 278 -8.25 -13.09 27.93
C GLU A 278 -8.40 -14.26 28.90
N ALA A 279 -7.27 -14.75 29.39
CA ALA A 279 -7.28 -15.67 30.51
C ALA A 279 -7.76 -14.91 31.75
N ASP A 280 -8.63 -15.55 32.53
CA ASP A 280 -9.07 -14.98 33.79
C ASP A 280 -7.85 -14.73 34.70
N PRO A 281 -7.63 -13.49 35.19
CA PRO A 281 -6.48 -13.13 36.02
C PRO A 281 -6.32 -13.99 37.27
N ALA A 282 -7.41 -14.59 37.78
CA ALA A 282 -7.38 -15.41 38.98
C ALA A 282 -6.98 -16.87 38.72
N SER A 283 -7.44 -17.46 37.61
CA SER A 283 -7.23 -18.88 37.28
C SER A 283 -6.18 -19.13 36.20
N GLY A 284 -5.84 -18.12 35.40
CA GLY A 284 -4.95 -18.24 34.23
C GLY A 284 -5.57 -19.03 33.07
N LEU A 285 -6.86 -19.39 33.17
CA LEU A 285 -7.59 -20.17 32.17
C LEU A 285 -8.51 -19.26 31.35
N ARG A 286 -8.68 -19.57 30.06
CA ARG A 286 -9.68 -18.90 29.21
C ARG A 286 -11.06 -19.49 29.49
N LYS A 287 -11.97 -18.69 30.04
CA LYS A 287 -13.33 -19.12 30.40
C LYS A 287 -14.11 -19.52 29.14
N ILE A 288 -14.89 -20.60 29.19
CA ILE A 288 -15.82 -20.96 28.11
C ILE A 288 -17.04 -20.03 28.15
N LYS A 289 -17.61 -19.66 27.00
CA LYS A 289 -18.75 -18.72 26.90
C LYS A 289 -20.13 -19.37 26.97
N TYR A 290 -20.15 -20.69 27.18
CA TYR A 290 -21.38 -21.45 27.24
C TYR A 290 -21.26 -22.47 28.36
N THR A 291 -22.25 -22.49 29.25
CA THR A 291 -22.39 -23.51 30.30
C THR A 291 -23.37 -24.57 29.81
N PRO A 292 -22.89 -25.76 29.39
CA PRO A 292 -23.79 -26.81 28.96
C PRO A 292 -24.52 -27.37 30.18
N ALA A 293 -25.84 -27.35 30.15
CA ALA A 293 -26.70 -27.78 31.25
C ALA A 293 -27.65 -28.85 30.74
N GLY A 294 -27.21 -30.12 30.86
CA GLY A 294 -27.93 -31.28 30.33
C GLY A 294 -27.74 -31.54 28.83
N ASP A 295 -26.93 -30.72 28.16
CA ASP A 295 -26.72 -30.81 26.71
C ASP A 295 -25.74 -31.92 26.33
N MET A 296 -25.84 -32.38 25.08
CA MET A 296 -24.91 -33.36 24.53
C MET A 296 -23.58 -32.68 24.16
N VAL A 297 -22.53 -33.01 24.92
CA VAL A 297 -21.18 -32.43 24.77
C VAL A 297 -20.17 -33.54 24.48
N ARG A 298 -19.16 -33.25 23.66
CA ARG A 298 -18.00 -34.14 23.44
C ARG A 298 -16.69 -33.37 23.52
N ASN A 299 -15.59 -34.10 23.74
CA ASN A 299 -14.25 -33.54 23.69
C ASN A 299 -13.92 -33.14 22.24
N ALA A 300 -13.44 -31.92 22.02
CA ALA A 300 -13.15 -31.43 20.67
C ALA A 300 -11.96 -32.17 20.02
N VAL A 301 -11.03 -32.72 20.80
CA VAL A 301 -9.83 -33.43 20.31
C VAL A 301 -10.09 -34.93 20.20
N THR A 302 -10.54 -35.57 21.29
CA THR A 302 -10.75 -37.04 21.31
C THR A 302 -12.06 -37.46 20.66
N LYS A 303 -12.99 -36.51 20.43
CA LYS A 303 -14.34 -36.72 19.88
C LYS A 303 -15.23 -37.66 20.70
N GLU A 304 -14.84 -37.97 21.94
CA GLU A 304 -15.61 -38.79 22.86
C GLU A 304 -16.64 -37.96 23.65
N PRO A 305 -17.88 -38.47 23.87
CA PRO A 305 -18.88 -37.78 24.67
C PRO A 305 -18.43 -37.52 26.11
N ILE A 306 -18.71 -36.32 26.62
CA ILE A 306 -18.41 -35.90 27.99
C ILE A 306 -19.74 -35.73 28.74
N THR A 307 -19.84 -36.34 29.92
CA THR A 307 -20.95 -36.05 30.85
C THR A 307 -20.49 -35.02 31.87
N LEU A 308 -21.03 -33.81 31.79
CA LEU A 308 -20.74 -32.75 32.76
C LEU A 308 -21.59 -32.94 34.03
N PRO A 309 -21.01 -32.76 35.23
CA PRO A 309 -21.76 -32.77 36.49
C PRO A 309 -22.85 -31.67 36.49
N GLY A 310 -24.10 -32.05 36.76
CA GLY A 310 -25.23 -31.12 36.78
C GLY A 310 -25.23 -30.07 37.90
N SER A 311 -24.18 -30.02 38.73
CA SER A 311 -23.98 -29.00 39.77
C SER A 311 -23.20 -27.78 39.30
N LEU A 312 -22.59 -27.84 38.12
CA LEU A 312 -21.82 -26.73 37.56
C LEU A 312 -22.79 -25.64 37.07
N ALA A 313 -22.78 -24.50 37.72
CA ALA A 313 -23.74 -23.42 37.47
C ALA A 313 -23.14 -22.22 36.73
N ASP A 314 -21.82 -22.06 36.80
CA ASP A 314 -21.09 -20.96 36.18
C ASP A 314 -20.04 -21.49 35.19
N GLU A 315 -19.82 -20.74 34.13
CA GLU A 315 -18.86 -21.08 33.07
C GLU A 315 -17.42 -21.17 33.61
N ALA A 316 -17.13 -20.53 34.76
CA ALA A 316 -15.83 -20.58 35.41
C ALA A 316 -15.61 -21.95 36.08
N GLU A 317 -16.65 -22.49 36.71
CA GLU A 317 -16.63 -23.83 37.32
C GLU A 317 -16.49 -24.91 36.23
N VAL A 318 -17.20 -24.74 35.11
CA VAL A 318 -17.05 -25.66 33.97
C VAL A 318 -15.64 -25.57 33.37
N THR A 319 -15.11 -24.37 33.19
CA THR A 319 -13.75 -24.17 32.66
C THR A 319 -12.70 -24.85 33.54
N GLN A 320 -12.82 -24.70 34.86
CA GLN A 320 -11.93 -25.35 35.81
C GLN A 320 -12.06 -26.88 35.75
N TYR A 321 -13.29 -27.40 35.73
CA TYR A 321 -13.52 -28.85 35.60
C TYR A 321 -12.92 -29.44 34.33
N LEU A 322 -13.07 -28.75 33.18
CA LEU A 322 -12.50 -29.18 31.91
C LEU A 322 -10.98 -29.23 31.97
N SER A 323 -10.34 -28.19 32.51
CA SER A 323 -8.89 -28.14 32.66
C SER A 323 -8.34 -29.22 33.60
N GLU A 324 -9.02 -29.48 34.73
CA GLU A 324 -8.64 -30.53 35.69
C GLU A 324 -8.69 -31.94 35.07
N ASN A 325 -9.55 -32.16 34.08
CA ASN A 325 -9.70 -33.43 33.36
C ASN A 325 -8.86 -33.49 32.05
N GLY A 326 -8.01 -32.49 31.79
CA GLY A 326 -7.19 -32.44 30.57
C GLY A 326 -7.99 -32.26 29.29
N ILE A 327 -9.15 -31.58 29.37
CA ILE A 327 -10.04 -31.31 28.25
C ILE A 327 -9.85 -29.85 27.84
N ASP A 328 -9.15 -29.64 26.74
CA ASP A 328 -8.83 -28.30 26.26
C ASP A 328 -10.01 -27.62 25.58
N ASP A 329 -10.88 -28.35 24.86
CA ASP A 329 -12.05 -27.78 24.19
C ASP A 329 -13.21 -28.78 24.13
N ILE A 330 -14.42 -28.24 24.07
CA ILE A 330 -15.65 -29.01 23.97
C ILE A 330 -16.45 -28.62 22.74
N GLU A 331 -17.15 -29.60 22.17
CA GLU A 331 -18.12 -29.42 21.10
C GLU A 331 -19.52 -29.73 21.61
N VAL A 332 -20.49 -28.92 21.19
CA VAL A 332 -21.92 -29.09 21.50
C VAL A 332 -22.64 -29.50 20.22
N LEU A 333 -23.53 -30.49 20.34
CA LEU A 333 -24.35 -30.93 19.23
C LEU A 333 -25.50 -29.96 19.00
N MET A 334 -25.68 -29.51 17.76
CA MET A 334 -26.80 -28.70 17.34
C MET A 334 -27.58 -29.36 16.22
N VAL A 335 -28.88 -29.11 16.21
CA VAL A 335 -29.83 -29.56 15.20
C VAL A 335 -29.72 -28.62 14.00
N VAL A 336 -29.66 -29.21 12.81
CA VAL A 336 -29.68 -28.48 11.54
C VAL A 336 -30.96 -28.87 10.82
N ASP A 337 -31.81 -27.87 10.57
CA ASP A 337 -32.99 -28.05 9.73
C ASP A 337 -32.64 -27.63 8.30
N PRO A 338 -32.62 -28.55 7.32
CA PRO A 338 -32.28 -28.22 5.93
C PRO A 338 -33.31 -27.28 5.27
N GLU A 339 -34.55 -27.20 5.76
CA GLU A 339 -35.57 -26.27 5.24
C GLU A 339 -35.57 -24.90 5.93
N ILE A 340 -35.05 -24.82 7.16
CA ILE A 340 -35.11 -23.62 8.01
C ILE A 340 -33.69 -23.24 8.49
N GLN A 341 -32.93 -22.65 7.58
CA GLN A 341 -31.60 -22.10 7.90
C GLN A 341 -31.69 -20.58 8.09
N VAL A 342 -31.30 -20.11 9.27
CA VAL A 342 -31.23 -18.67 9.55
C VAL A 342 -29.78 -18.26 9.66
N GLU A 343 -29.31 -17.52 8.66
CA GLU A 343 -27.93 -17.04 8.55
C GLU A 343 -27.82 -15.52 8.68
N GLY A 344 -26.58 -15.03 8.79
CA GLY A 344 -26.27 -13.60 8.89
C GLY A 344 -26.76 -12.74 7.72
N GLU A 345 -26.94 -13.31 6.52
CA GLU A 345 -27.50 -12.59 5.36
C GLU A 345 -28.97 -12.16 5.55
N HIS A 346 -29.66 -12.77 6.51
CA HIS A 346 -31.02 -12.43 6.85
C HIS A 346 -31.13 -11.26 7.83
N LEU A 347 -30.01 -10.74 8.34
CA LEU A 347 -29.97 -9.56 9.20
C LEU A 347 -30.09 -8.28 8.35
N SER A 348 -30.95 -7.36 8.78
CA SER A 348 -31.09 -6.04 8.17
C SER A 348 -30.22 -4.98 8.84
N SER A 349 -30.04 -5.07 10.16
CA SER A 349 -29.13 -4.17 10.90
C SER A 349 -28.63 -4.82 12.17
N VAL A 350 -27.43 -4.44 12.59
CA VAL A 350 -26.79 -4.89 13.83
C VAL A 350 -26.19 -3.67 14.55
N SER A 351 -26.38 -3.60 15.86
CA SER A 351 -25.95 -2.47 16.68
C SER A 351 -25.52 -2.89 18.09
N PRO A 352 -24.59 -2.17 18.73
CA PRO A 352 -24.29 -2.36 20.14
C PRO A 352 -25.53 -2.01 20.98
N GLY A 353 -25.77 -2.80 22.02
CA GLY A 353 -26.88 -2.63 22.94
C GLY A 353 -26.51 -3.03 24.36
N VAL A 354 -27.49 -2.95 25.24
CA VAL A 354 -27.40 -3.49 26.60
C VAL A 354 -28.62 -4.37 26.85
N ASP A 355 -28.43 -5.42 27.63
CA ASP A 355 -29.53 -6.30 28.05
C ASP A 355 -30.31 -5.72 29.25
N GLU A 356 -31.28 -6.48 29.76
CA GLU A 356 -32.10 -6.09 30.92
C GLU A 356 -31.30 -5.98 32.23
N THR A 357 -30.10 -6.56 32.28
CA THR A 357 -29.18 -6.51 33.42
C THR A 357 -28.13 -5.40 33.31
N LEU A 358 -28.23 -4.55 32.27
CA LEU A 358 -27.24 -3.53 31.90
C LEU A 358 -25.89 -4.10 31.45
N SER A 359 -25.86 -5.37 31.04
CA SER A 359 -24.67 -6.02 30.47
C SER A 359 -24.57 -5.74 28.97
N PRO A 360 -23.36 -5.60 28.39
CA PRO A 360 -23.19 -5.38 26.96
C PRO A 360 -23.79 -6.52 26.11
N ALA A 361 -24.53 -6.16 25.06
CA ALA A 361 -25.21 -7.13 24.19
C ALA A 361 -25.25 -6.67 22.72
N VAL A 362 -25.53 -7.58 21.79
CA VAL A 362 -25.65 -7.25 20.36
C VAL A 362 -27.13 -7.24 19.96
N ASN A 363 -27.63 -6.07 19.56
CA ASN A 363 -28.98 -5.90 19.04
C ASN A 363 -29.00 -6.15 17.54
N PHE A 364 -29.95 -6.95 17.06
CA PHE A 364 -30.13 -7.18 15.63
C PHE A 364 -31.59 -7.06 15.19
N SER A 365 -31.78 -6.68 13.94
CA SER A 365 -33.07 -6.73 13.25
C SER A 365 -32.96 -7.63 12.03
N MET A 366 -34.05 -8.32 11.71
CA MET A 366 -34.14 -9.21 10.55
C MET A 366 -34.63 -8.45 9.32
N THR A 367 -34.35 -8.99 8.15
CA THR A 367 -35.01 -8.62 6.89
C THR A 367 -36.42 -9.23 6.83
N SER A 368 -37.25 -8.79 5.87
CA SER A 368 -38.59 -9.36 5.70
C SER A 368 -38.55 -10.88 5.45
N ALA A 369 -37.58 -11.37 4.66
CA ALA A 369 -37.39 -12.81 4.44
C ALA A 369 -36.93 -13.53 5.72
N GLY A 370 -35.93 -12.96 6.41
CA GLY A 370 -35.41 -13.48 7.67
C GLY A 370 -36.45 -13.60 8.78
N SER A 371 -37.33 -12.61 8.91
CA SER A 371 -38.38 -12.60 9.93
C SER A 371 -39.34 -13.79 9.84
N GLY A 372 -39.61 -14.26 8.61
CA GLY A 372 -40.45 -15.43 8.37
C GLY A 372 -39.75 -16.74 8.73
N LEU A 373 -38.49 -16.90 8.35
CA LEU A 373 -37.68 -18.09 8.66
C LEU A 373 -37.42 -18.19 10.17
N PHE A 374 -36.98 -17.09 10.79
CA PHE A 374 -36.71 -17.03 12.23
C PHE A 374 -37.99 -17.21 13.06
N GLY A 375 -39.11 -16.65 12.59
CA GLY A 375 -40.42 -16.87 13.19
C GLY A 375 -40.87 -18.34 13.14
N ARG A 376 -40.55 -19.09 12.09
CA ARG A 376 -40.82 -20.53 12.02
C ARG A 376 -39.90 -21.33 12.94
N LEU A 377 -38.60 -21.04 12.90
CA LEU A 377 -37.59 -21.69 13.74
C LEU A 377 -37.91 -21.54 15.23
N THR A 378 -38.37 -20.37 15.67
CA THR A 378 -38.65 -20.12 17.09
C THR A 378 -40.02 -20.65 17.56
N VAL A 379 -41.00 -20.83 16.68
CA VAL A 379 -42.32 -21.37 17.05
C VAL A 379 -42.27 -22.87 17.36
N SER A 380 -41.53 -23.63 16.57
CA SER A 380 -41.40 -25.08 16.77
C SER A 380 -40.55 -25.44 17.99
N ASN A 381 -39.69 -24.52 18.45
CA ASN A 381 -38.63 -24.78 19.42
C ASN A 381 -38.76 -23.90 20.69
N VAL A 382 -39.98 -23.59 21.12
CA VAL A 382 -40.22 -22.82 22.35
C VAL A 382 -39.80 -23.63 23.58
N ASN A 383 -39.08 -22.98 24.50
CA ASN A 383 -38.37 -23.55 25.65
C ASN A 383 -37.09 -24.34 25.32
N GLU A 384 -36.65 -24.31 24.06
CA GLU A 384 -35.35 -24.88 23.67
C GLU A 384 -34.27 -23.81 23.60
N LYS A 385 -33.01 -24.24 23.58
CA LYS A 385 -31.84 -23.35 23.53
C LYS A 385 -31.51 -23.00 22.09
N LEU A 386 -31.48 -21.72 21.78
CA LEU A 386 -31.07 -21.19 20.47
C LEU A 386 -29.56 -20.96 20.46
N GLY A 387 -28.80 -21.88 19.89
CA GLY A 387 -27.38 -21.74 19.65
C GLY A 387 -27.08 -20.63 18.63
N ILE A 388 -26.31 -19.64 19.05
CA ILE A 388 -25.82 -18.55 18.22
C ILE A 388 -24.38 -18.88 17.85
N VAL A 389 -24.17 -19.25 16.60
CA VAL A 389 -22.89 -19.74 16.09
C VAL A 389 -22.27 -18.68 15.20
N LEU A 390 -21.03 -18.31 15.47
CA LEU A 390 -20.23 -17.41 14.63
C LEU A 390 -18.94 -18.13 14.23
N ASP A 391 -18.69 -18.23 12.92
CA ASP A 391 -17.50 -18.88 12.35
C ASP A 391 -17.31 -20.31 12.88
N ASP A 392 -18.43 -21.03 12.96
CA ASP A 392 -18.59 -22.37 13.55
C ASP A 392 -18.40 -22.49 15.07
N TYR A 393 -18.07 -21.42 15.79
CA TYR A 393 -18.00 -21.45 17.25
C TYR A 393 -19.33 -21.02 17.89
N LEU A 394 -19.80 -21.79 18.87
CA LEU A 394 -20.95 -21.44 19.69
C LEU A 394 -20.59 -20.27 20.62
N LEU A 395 -21.20 -19.12 20.42
CA LEU A 395 -21.02 -17.93 21.26
C LEU A 395 -21.90 -17.97 22.51
N SER A 396 -23.17 -18.32 22.34
CA SER A 396 -24.18 -18.31 23.41
C SER A 396 -25.38 -19.16 23.00
N ALA A 397 -26.07 -19.77 23.95
CA ALA A 397 -27.34 -20.48 23.68
C ALA A 397 -28.45 -20.11 24.68
N PRO A 398 -29.09 -18.93 24.53
CA PRO A 398 -30.23 -18.54 25.37
C PRO A 398 -31.48 -19.40 25.09
N ASN A 399 -32.35 -19.52 26.09
CA ASN A 399 -33.65 -20.19 25.95
C ASN A 399 -34.64 -19.33 25.15
N ILE A 400 -35.41 -19.97 24.27
CA ILE A 400 -36.49 -19.34 23.52
C ILE A 400 -37.74 -19.27 24.41
N ASN A 401 -38.06 -18.10 24.95
CA ASN A 401 -39.24 -17.92 25.81
C ASN A 401 -40.55 -17.73 25.01
N SER A 402 -40.46 -17.13 23.82
CA SER A 402 -41.60 -16.83 22.95
C SER A 402 -41.13 -16.74 21.49
N GLN A 403 -42.06 -16.82 20.54
CA GLN A 403 -41.75 -16.62 19.12
C GLN A 403 -41.08 -15.25 18.89
N ILE A 404 -39.97 -15.25 18.14
CA ILE A 404 -39.24 -14.05 17.75
C ILE A 404 -39.27 -13.97 16.22
N THR A 405 -39.67 -12.82 15.67
CA THR A 405 -39.70 -12.60 14.22
C THR A 405 -38.68 -11.53 13.82
N ASP A 406 -38.90 -10.28 14.22
CA ASP A 406 -38.28 -9.13 13.54
C ASP A 406 -37.01 -8.62 14.22
N ARG A 407 -36.88 -8.79 15.54
CA ARG A 407 -35.77 -8.24 16.35
C ARG A 407 -35.38 -9.21 17.44
N GLY A 408 -34.08 -9.27 17.73
CA GLY A 408 -33.55 -10.04 18.85
C GLY A 408 -32.32 -9.38 19.45
N ILE A 409 -31.89 -9.96 20.57
CA ILE A 409 -30.71 -9.54 21.31
C ILE A 409 -29.85 -10.79 21.52
N ILE A 410 -28.60 -10.74 21.08
CA ILE A 410 -27.59 -11.75 21.41
C ILE A 410 -27.08 -11.41 22.80
N GLN A 411 -27.49 -12.21 23.77
CA GLN A 411 -27.11 -12.08 25.17
C GLN A 411 -25.95 -13.02 25.48
N GLY A 412 -25.08 -12.59 26.38
CA GLY A 412 -23.90 -13.34 26.81
C GLY A 412 -23.05 -12.47 27.72
N ASN A 413 -22.05 -13.06 28.36
CA ASN A 413 -21.11 -12.33 29.19
C ASN A 413 -20.06 -11.60 28.31
N PHE A 414 -20.51 -10.63 27.50
CA PHE A 414 -19.65 -9.91 26.56
C PHE A 414 -19.00 -8.71 27.21
N THR A 415 -17.75 -8.45 26.83
CA THR A 415 -17.13 -7.14 27.05
C THR A 415 -17.55 -6.15 25.97
N GLN A 416 -17.44 -4.84 26.23
CA GLN A 416 -17.76 -3.81 25.22
C GLN A 416 -16.95 -3.99 23.92
N GLN A 417 -15.66 -4.35 24.02
CA GLN A 417 -14.79 -4.60 22.87
C GLN A 417 -15.24 -5.82 22.05
N GLU A 418 -15.83 -6.84 22.70
CA GLU A 418 -16.36 -8.01 22.01
C GLU A 418 -17.67 -7.70 21.30
N VAL A 419 -18.54 -6.90 21.92
CA VAL A 419 -19.75 -6.39 21.25
C VAL A 419 -19.38 -5.60 20.01
N ASP A 420 -18.43 -4.68 20.11
CA ASP A 420 -18.00 -3.84 18.99
C ASP A 420 -17.39 -4.69 17.85
N PHE A 421 -16.58 -5.70 18.20
CA PHE A 421 -16.02 -6.66 17.23
C PHE A 421 -17.11 -7.50 16.54
N THR A 422 -18.03 -8.10 17.31
CA THR A 422 -19.10 -8.92 16.76
C THR A 422 -20.02 -8.09 15.88
N VAL A 423 -20.39 -6.88 16.31
CA VAL A 423 -21.16 -5.94 15.49
C VAL A 423 -20.41 -5.59 14.20
N GLY A 424 -19.10 -5.34 14.29
CA GLY A 424 -18.25 -5.03 13.13
C GLY A 424 -18.24 -6.16 12.10
N ILE A 425 -18.07 -7.41 12.55
CA ILE A 425 -18.11 -8.59 11.70
C ILE A 425 -19.50 -8.78 11.07
N LEU A 426 -20.56 -8.71 11.87
CA LEU A 426 -21.93 -8.96 11.39
C LEU A 426 -22.44 -7.88 10.43
N ARG A 427 -22.01 -6.62 10.59
CA ARG A 427 -22.33 -5.54 9.65
C ARG A 427 -21.65 -5.70 8.30
N ALA A 428 -20.45 -6.26 8.29
CA ALA A 428 -19.69 -6.51 7.06
C ALA A 428 -20.28 -7.66 6.24
N GLY A 429 -20.99 -8.60 6.89
CA GLY A 429 -21.58 -9.77 6.25
C GLY A 429 -20.54 -10.86 5.93
N ARG A 430 -20.99 -11.94 5.28
CA ARG A 430 -20.14 -13.03 4.80
C ARG A 430 -19.18 -12.50 3.72
N LEU A 431 -17.89 -12.85 3.82
CA LEU A 431 -16.95 -12.63 2.71
C LEU A 431 -17.34 -13.52 1.51
N PRO A 432 -17.43 -12.98 0.28
CA PRO A 432 -17.86 -13.73 -0.90
C PRO A 432 -16.90 -14.85 -1.33
N SER A 433 -15.64 -14.80 -0.86
CA SER A 433 -14.61 -15.84 -1.00
C SER A 433 -13.74 -15.84 0.25
N THR A 434 -13.25 -17.02 0.65
CA THR A 434 -12.38 -17.16 1.81
C THR A 434 -10.99 -16.63 1.46
N LEU A 435 -10.54 -15.60 2.16
CA LEU A 435 -9.12 -15.25 2.17
C LEU A 435 -8.35 -16.34 2.92
N SER A 436 -7.08 -16.52 2.57
CA SER A 436 -6.17 -17.35 3.35
C SER A 436 -6.18 -16.89 4.81
N LYS A 437 -6.20 -17.84 5.76
CA LYS A 437 -6.27 -17.51 7.20
C LYS A 437 -5.06 -16.70 7.68
N GLN A 438 -3.90 -16.92 7.04
CA GLN A 438 -2.68 -16.18 7.28
C GLN A 438 -2.26 -15.45 6.01
N PRO A 439 -1.60 -14.28 6.15
CA PRO A 439 -1.05 -13.58 5.00
C PRO A 439 0.07 -14.39 4.36
N ILE A 440 0.13 -14.39 3.02
CA ILE A 440 1.24 -14.96 2.24
C ILE A 440 2.50 -14.08 2.29
N SER A 441 2.34 -12.80 2.62
CA SER A 441 3.46 -11.93 2.92
C SER A 441 3.08 -10.90 3.96
N GLU A 442 4.01 -10.64 4.87
CA GLU A 442 3.85 -9.68 5.94
C GLU A 442 5.13 -8.84 6.06
N ASN A 443 5.05 -7.56 5.71
CA ASN A 443 6.14 -6.61 5.91
C ASN A 443 5.77 -5.62 7.02
N ARG A 444 6.42 -5.75 8.18
CA ARG A 444 6.23 -4.88 9.33
C ARG A 444 7.38 -3.92 9.47
N MET A 445 7.10 -2.62 9.54
CA MET A 445 8.10 -1.59 9.80
C MET A 445 7.81 -0.77 11.06
N GLY A 446 8.79 -0.65 11.95
CA GLY A 446 8.67 0.17 13.15
C GLY A 446 8.65 1.68 12.82
N SER A 447 7.79 2.44 13.48
CA SER A 447 7.68 3.90 13.31
C SER A 447 9.00 4.65 13.59
N ALA A 448 9.77 4.20 14.59
CA ALA A 448 11.09 4.77 14.91
C ALA A 448 12.11 4.61 13.77
N LEU A 449 12.03 3.50 13.03
CA LEU A 449 12.89 3.23 11.89
C LEU A 449 12.52 4.13 10.69
N GLY A 450 11.22 4.30 10.47
CA GLY A 450 10.68 5.24 9.49
C GLY A 450 11.16 6.68 9.73
N GLU A 451 11.05 7.20 10.95
CA GLU A 451 11.44 8.58 11.28
C GLU A 451 12.93 8.87 11.03
N VAL A 452 13.81 7.95 11.42
CA VAL A 452 15.26 8.08 11.15
C VAL A 452 15.54 8.05 9.66
N THR A 453 14.84 7.19 8.93
CA THR A 453 14.96 7.05 7.47
C THR A 453 14.52 8.34 6.76
N VAL A 454 13.39 8.93 7.16
CA VAL A 454 12.92 10.24 6.68
C VAL A 454 13.98 11.31 6.95
N THR A 455 14.48 11.40 8.19
CA THR A 455 15.45 12.42 8.59
C THR A 455 16.75 12.32 7.79
N LYS A 456 17.27 11.10 7.59
CA LYS A 456 18.45 10.84 6.76
C LYS A 456 18.19 11.18 5.29
N GLY A 457 17.03 10.80 4.76
CA GLY A 457 16.61 11.11 3.39
C GLY A 457 16.52 12.60 3.12
N VAL A 458 15.86 13.36 3.99
CA VAL A 458 15.75 14.82 3.91
C VAL A 458 17.13 15.48 4.00
N ASN A 459 18.00 15.00 4.90
CA ASN A 459 19.37 15.50 4.99
C ASN A 459 20.19 15.21 3.72
N ALA A 460 20.05 14.03 3.11
CA ALA A 460 20.70 13.70 1.85
C ALA A 460 20.23 14.59 0.68
N ILE A 461 18.91 14.85 0.57
CA ILE A 461 18.34 15.79 -0.41
C ILE A 461 18.90 17.20 -0.19
N LYS A 462 18.95 17.66 1.06
CA LYS A 462 19.48 18.99 1.42
C LYS A 462 20.96 19.14 1.03
N TYR A 463 21.82 18.19 1.41
CA TYR A 463 23.25 18.25 1.11
C TYR A 463 23.55 18.10 -0.38
N SER A 464 22.89 17.16 -1.06
CA SER A 464 23.03 16.99 -2.52
C SER A 464 22.53 18.22 -3.28
N GLY A 465 21.37 18.77 -2.90
CA GLY A 465 20.82 20.01 -3.47
C GLY A 465 21.77 21.19 -3.31
N ILE A 466 22.31 21.43 -2.10
CA ILE A 466 23.27 22.51 -1.86
C ILE A 466 24.55 22.30 -2.68
N GLY A 467 25.09 21.07 -2.72
CA GLY A 467 26.30 20.74 -3.48
C GLY A 467 26.13 21.02 -4.98
N VAL A 468 24.99 20.60 -5.54
CA VAL A 468 24.61 20.83 -6.94
C VAL A 468 24.46 22.34 -7.23
N LEU A 469 23.80 23.09 -6.35
CA LEU A 469 23.64 24.54 -6.49
C LEU A 469 25.00 25.26 -6.51
N ILE A 470 25.89 24.91 -5.57
CA ILE A 470 27.24 25.45 -5.51
C ILE A 470 28.00 25.13 -6.80
N PHE A 471 27.96 23.88 -7.26
CA PHE A 471 28.64 23.46 -8.48
C PHE A 471 28.19 24.26 -9.71
N ILE A 472 26.88 24.39 -9.93
CA ILE A 472 26.33 25.10 -11.09
C ILE A 472 26.69 26.58 -11.05
N VAL A 473 26.59 27.22 -9.88
CA VAL A 473 26.92 28.65 -9.71
C VAL A 473 28.41 28.92 -9.96
N LEU A 474 29.29 28.03 -9.48
CA LEU A 474 30.73 28.14 -9.70
C LEU A 474 31.10 27.88 -11.17
N TRP A 475 30.54 26.85 -11.80
CA TRP A 475 30.89 26.44 -13.16
C TRP A 475 30.38 27.41 -14.23
N TYR A 476 29.09 27.79 -14.15
CA TYR A 476 28.43 28.65 -15.15
C TYR A 476 28.50 30.14 -14.83
N ARG A 477 29.17 30.51 -13.73
CA ARG A 477 29.26 31.88 -13.19
C ARG A 477 27.91 32.38 -12.64
N TRP A 478 27.97 33.47 -11.89
CA TRP A 478 26.85 33.97 -11.08
C TRP A 478 25.51 34.12 -11.82
N THR A 479 25.48 34.69 -13.03
CA THR A 479 24.20 34.98 -13.70
C THR A 479 23.45 33.76 -14.25
N PRO A 480 23.99 32.92 -15.16
CA PRO A 480 23.30 31.70 -15.60
C PRO A 480 23.15 30.68 -14.48
N GLY A 481 24.14 30.61 -13.58
CA GLY A 481 24.10 29.68 -12.46
C GLY A 481 22.94 29.94 -11.50
N VAL A 482 22.67 31.21 -11.16
CA VAL A 482 21.51 31.59 -10.32
C VAL A 482 20.18 31.31 -11.02
N ILE A 483 20.11 31.43 -12.35
CA ILE A 483 18.89 31.09 -13.11
C ILE A 483 18.60 29.59 -13.01
N ALA A 484 19.62 28.75 -13.22
CA ALA A 484 19.48 27.30 -13.08
C ALA A 484 19.17 26.90 -11.63
N ALA A 485 19.80 27.54 -10.64
CA ALA A 485 19.50 27.34 -9.23
C ALA A 485 18.03 27.65 -8.89
N MET A 486 17.51 28.76 -9.39
CA MET A 486 16.11 29.14 -9.18
C MET A 486 15.16 28.18 -9.91
N ALA A 487 15.48 27.75 -11.13
CA ALA A 487 14.70 26.75 -11.85
C ALA A 487 14.66 25.42 -11.10
N LEU A 488 15.78 24.99 -10.52
CA LEU A 488 15.87 23.79 -9.69
C LEU A 488 15.04 23.92 -8.40
N ALA A 489 15.10 25.07 -7.73
CA ALA A 489 14.29 25.32 -6.53
C ALA A 489 12.79 25.26 -6.84
N ILE A 490 12.35 25.92 -7.92
CA ILE A 490 10.95 25.85 -8.38
C ILE A 490 10.57 24.41 -8.73
N ASN A 491 11.48 23.64 -9.34
CA ASN A 491 11.24 22.25 -9.68
C ASN A 491 10.94 21.41 -8.44
N VAL A 492 11.81 21.43 -7.43
CA VAL A 492 11.61 20.64 -6.20
C VAL A 492 10.30 20.99 -5.51
N VAL A 493 9.97 22.28 -5.38
CA VAL A 493 8.70 22.72 -4.76
C VAL A 493 7.50 22.20 -5.56
N LEU A 494 7.52 22.32 -6.89
CA LEU A 494 6.43 21.83 -7.74
C LEU A 494 6.25 20.31 -7.71
N ILE A 495 7.33 19.53 -7.61
CA ILE A 495 7.22 18.07 -7.46
C ILE A 495 6.52 17.74 -6.14
N VAL A 496 6.96 18.36 -5.03
CA VAL A 496 6.38 18.13 -3.70
C VAL A 496 4.89 18.50 -3.69
N ASP A 497 4.52 19.64 -4.28
CA ASP A 497 3.12 20.07 -4.37
C ASP A 497 2.26 19.10 -5.17
N LEU A 498 2.75 18.64 -6.34
CA LEU A 498 2.00 17.71 -7.18
C LEU A 498 1.84 16.34 -6.52
N MET A 499 2.84 15.88 -5.76
CA MET A 499 2.73 14.65 -4.97
C MET A 499 1.68 14.78 -3.88
N ALA A 500 1.71 15.87 -3.10
CA ALA A 500 0.72 16.13 -2.07
C ALA A 500 -0.69 16.26 -2.65
N MET A 501 -0.83 16.89 -3.83
CA MET A 501 -2.13 17.06 -4.50
C MET A 501 -2.77 15.74 -4.95
N ILE A 502 -1.97 14.81 -5.48
CA ILE A 502 -2.48 13.50 -5.93
C ILE A 502 -2.71 12.55 -4.73
N GLY A 503 -2.29 12.95 -3.52
CA GLY A 503 -2.30 12.08 -2.35
C GLY A 503 -1.32 10.91 -2.49
N ALA A 504 -0.28 11.08 -3.30
CA ALA A 504 0.71 10.04 -3.53
C ALA A 504 1.52 9.80 -2.26
N ALA A 505 1.71 8.54 -1.89
CA ALA A 505 2.48 8.18 -0.72
C ALA A 505 3.98 8.48 -0.93
N TYR A 506 4.61 9.15 0.04
CA TYR A 506 6.05 9.29 0.10
C TYR A 506 6.65 7.99 0.61
N THR A 507 7.32 7.24 -0.26
CA THR A 507 8.05 6.01 0.09
C THR A 507 9.56 6.27 0.14
N LEU A 508 10.32 5.34 0.71
CA LEU A 508 11.78 5.45 0.73
C LEU A 508 12.38 5.48 -0.69
N PRO A 509 12.00 4.58 -1.62
CA PRO A 509 12.41 4.72 -3.01
C PRO A 509 11.86 5.98 -3.68
N GLY A 510 10.66 6.44 -3.31
CA GLY A 510 10.13 7.73 -3.74
C GLY A 510 11.07 8.90 -3.42
N MET A 511 11.64 8.93 -2.21
CA MET A 511 12.67 9.93 -1.85
C MET A 511 13.95 9.79 -2.70
N ALA A 512 14.38 8.58 -3.02
CA ALA A 512 15.51 8.37 -3.93
C ALA A 512 15.20 8.88 -5.35
N GLY A 513 13.95 8.73 -5.81
CA GLY A 513 13.47 9.33 -7.06
C GLY A 513 13.49 10.86 -7.03
N LEU A 514 13.14 11.48 -5.90
CA LEU A 514 13.32 12.94 -5.71
C LEU A 514 14.80 13.36 -5.82
N VAL A 515 15.73 12.62 -5.20
CA VAL A 515 17.18 12.90 -5.35
C VAL A 515 17.63 12.76 -6.81
N LEU A 516 17.18 11.69 -7.48
CA LEU A 516 17.52 11.43 -8.88
C LEU A 516 16.99 12.54 -9.81
N THR A 517 15.75 13.00 -9.58
CA THR A 517 15.14 14.08 -10.37
C THR A 517 15.84 15.42 -10.18
N VAL A 518 16.37 15.72 -8.98
CA VAL A 518 17.24 16.88 -8.77
C VAL A 518 18.48 16.82 -9.67
N GLY A 519 19.11 15.65 -9.80
CA GLY A 519 20.25 15.44 -10.70
C GLY A 519 19.89 15.64 -12.17
N MET A 520 18.81 15.00 -12.64
CA MET A 520 18.35 15.09 -14.03
C MET A 520 17.84 16.49 -14.39
N ALA A 521 17.22 17.20 -13.45
CA ALA A 521 16.72 18.56 -13.67
C ALA A 521 17.83 19.57 -14.03
N VAL A 522 19.06 19.31 -13.57
CA VAL A 522 20.23 20.13 -13.88
C VAL A 522 20.76 19.84 -15.27
N ASP A 523 20.68 18.60 -15.73
CA ASP A 523 21.20 18.17 -17.04
C ASP A 523 20.54 18.95 -18.19
N ALA A 524 19.22 19.16 -18.13
CA ALA A 524 18.51 19.98 -19.09
C ALA A 524 19.05 21.43 -19.17
N ASN A 525 19.39 22.02 -18.01
CA ASN A 525 19.98 23.36 -17.95
C ASN A 525 21.42 23.38 -18.50
N VAL A 526 22.22 22.35 -18.20
CA VAL A 526 23.59 22.16 -18.73
C VAL A 526 23.57 22.09 -20.25
N LEU A 527 22.71 21.26 -20.85
CA LEU A 527 22.57 21.12 -22.30
C LEU A 527 22.21 22.45 -22.98
N ILE A 528 21.26 23.20 -22.40
CA ILE A 528 20.88 24.53 -22.91
C ILE A 528 22.08 25.47 -22.85
N PHE A 529 22.80 25.53 -21.72
CA PHE A 529 23.91 26.46 -21.53
C PHE A 529 25.10 26.15 -22.42
N GLU A 530 25.46 24.88 -22.61
CA GLU A 530 26.53 24.51 -23.55
C GLU A 530 26.12 24.81 -24.99
N ARG A 531 24.86 24.59 -25.38
CA ARG A 531 24.40 24.94 -26.73
C ARG A 531 24.42 26.45 -26.98
N ILE A 532 24.07 27.26 -25.98
CA ILE A 532 24.21 28.73 -26.06
C ILE A 532 25.69 29.10 -26.18
N ARG A 533 26.58 28.46 -25.42
CA ARG A 533 28.03 28.70 -25.48
C ARG A 533 28.61 28.34 -26.84
N GLU A 534 28.16 27.26 -27.46
CA GLU A 534 28.54 26.84 -28.82
C GLU A 534 28.13 27.88 -29.86
N GLU A 535 26.89 28.38 -29.81
CA GLU A 535 26.41 29.41 -30.75
C GLU A 535 27.12 30.77 -30.54
N LEU A 536 27.45 31.13 -29.29
CA LEU A 536 28.28 32.30 -28.98
C LEU A 536 29.70 32.17 -29.53
N LYS A 537 30.32 30.99 -29.41
CA LYS A 537 31.63 30.71 -30.02
C LYS A 537 31.58 30.77 -31.55
N GLY A 538 30.45 30.39 -32.14
CA GLY A 538 30.17 30.57 -33.58
C GLY A 538 29.97 32.03 -34.02
N GLY A 539 30.09 33.01 -33.12
CA GLY A 539 29.97 34.45 -33.42
C GLY A 539 28.53 35.00 -33.40
N ALA A 540 27.54 34.21 -32.96
CA ALA A 540 26.17 34.70 -32.85
C ALA A 540 26.04 35.76 -31.74
N ALA A 541 25.27 36.82 -31.99
CA ALA A 541 24.93 37.80 -30.95
C ALA A 541 24.15 37.12 -29.80
N LEU A 542 24.35 37.58 -28.55
CA LEU A 542 23.80 36.93 -27.35
C LEU A 542 22.30 36.59 -27.45
N ARG A 543 21.45 37.53 -27.90
CA ARG A 543 20.01 37.30 -28.05
C ARG A 543 19.70 36.22 -29.11
N GLN A 544 20.47 36.15 -30.19
CA GLN A 544 20.34 35.12 -31.22
C GLN A 544 20.83 33.76 -30.70
N ALA A 545 21.99 33.72 -30.04
CA ALA A 545 22.57 32.51 -29.47
C ALA A 545 21.62 31.86 -28.44
N VAL A 546 20.97 32.66 -27.61
CA VAL A 546 19.97 32.18 -26.65
C VAL A 546 18.75 31.60 -27.35
N ARG A 547 18.19 32.30 -28.34
CA ARG A 547 17.04 31.81 -29.10
C ARG A 547 17.35 30.49 -29.83
N ASN A 548 18.52 30.40 -30.46
CA ASN A 548 18.98 29.19 -31.15
C ASN A 548 19.28 28.06 -30.15
N GLY A 549 19.93 28.38 -29.03
CA GLY A 549 20.31 27.44 -27.98
C GLY A 549 19.08 26.76 -27.39
N PHE A 550 18.11 27.53 -26.89
CA PHE A 550 16.84 26.97 -26.40
C PHE A 550 16.10 26.20 -27.51
N GLY A 551 16.04 26.72 -28.74
CA GLY A 551 15.34 26.05 -29.84
C GLY A 551 15.86 24.65 -30.17
N ARG A 552 17.19 24.49 -30.27
CA ARG A 552 17.82 23.19 -30.55
C ARG A 552 17.82 22.28 -29.33
N ALA A 553 18.20 22.80 -28.16
CA ALA A 553 18.28 22.02 -26.93
C ALA A 553 16.91 21.46 -26.51
N THR A 554 15.81 22.19 -26.73
CA THR A 554 14.46 21.72 -26.41
C THR A 554 14.14 20.38 -27.09
N VAL A 555 14.52 20.18 -28.36
CA VAL A 555 14.24 18.93 -29.07
C VAL A 555 15.02 17.77 -28.44
N THR A 556 16.30 17.97 -28.17
CA THR A 556 17.15 16.97 -27.53
C THR A 556 16.68 16.63 -26.11
N ILE A 557 16.27 17.63 -25.33
CA ILE A 557 15.77 17.44 -23.96
C ILE A 557 14.46 16.67 -23.95
N VAL A 558 13.54 16.99 -24.87
CA VAL A 558 12.27 16.27 -24.98
C VAL A 558 12.52 14.82 -25.38
N ASP A 559 13.43 14.58 -26.35
CA ASP A 559 13.74 13.23 -26.83
C ASP A 559 14.38 12.36 -25.74
N ALA A 560 15.39 12.89 -25.03
CA ALA A 560 16.07 12.19 -23.94
C ALA A 560 15.14 11.88 -22.76
N ASN A 561 14.27 12.81 -22.37
CA ASN A 561 13.34 12.60 -21.24
C ASN A 561 12.15 11.72 -21.59
N LEU A 562 11.72 11.69 -22.86
CA LEU A 562 10.58 10.87 -23.28
C LEU A 562 10.87 9.37 -23.13
N THR A 563 12.10 8.93 -23.41
CA THR A 563 12.49 7.53 -23.23
C THR A 563 12.47 7.13 -21.76
N THR A 564 13.02 7.98 -20.87
CA THR A 564 12.95 7.77 -19.41
C THR A 564 11.51 7.78 -18.90
N LEU A 565 10.66 8.66 -19.43
CA LEU A 565 9.24 8.71 -19.08
C LEU A 565 8.51 7.41 -19.43
N ILE A 566 8.81 6.80 -20.59
CA ILE A 566 8.25 5.50 -20.98
C ILE A 566 8.66 4.42 -19.97
N THR A 567 9.94 4.37 -19.59
CA THR A 567 10.41 3.43 -18.56
C THR A 567 9.71 3.65 -17.23
N ALA A 568 9.56 4.90 -16.80
CA ALA A 568 8.88 5.23 -15.54
C ALA A 568 7.39 4.82 -15.55
N ILE A 569 6.70 4.95 -16.69
CA ILE A 569 5.31 4.49 -16.84
C ILE A 569 5.22 2.97 -16.72
N LEU A 570 6.17 2.23 -17.31
CA LEU A 570 6.21 0.76 -17.16
C LEU A 570 6.49 0.33 -15.72
N LEU A 571 7.41 1.00 -15.03
CA LEU A 571 7.67 0.78 -13.61
C LEU A 571 6.44 1.05 -12.75
N TYR A 572 5.65 2.08 -13.08
CA TYR A 572 4.39 2.34 -12.38
C TYR A 572 3.34 1.25 -12.64
N ALA A 573 3.23 0.77 -13.89
CA ALA A 573 2.20 -0.20 -14.26
C ALA A 573 2.46 -1.60 -13.68
N ILE A 574 3.73 -2.03 -13.61
CA ILE A 574 4.12 -3.40 -13.26
C ILE A 574 4.74 -3.48 -11.86
N GLY A 575 5.34 -2.39 -11.37
CA GLY A 575 6.10 -2.39 -10.12
C GLY A 575 5.24 -2.64 -8.88
N THR A 576 5.91 -3.16 -7.84
CA THR A 576 5.41 -3.19 -6.46
C THR A 576 5.27 -1.78 -5.92
N ASP A 577 4.68 -1.63 -4.74
CA ASP A 577 4.31 -0.33 -4.22
C ASP A 577 5.46 0.65 -4.01
N GLN A 578 6.55 0.10 -3.50
CA GLN A 578 7.80 0.82 -3.31
C GLN A 578 8.33 1.35 -4.66
N ILE A 579 8.25 0.53 -5.71
CA ILE A 579 8.65 0.88 -7.09
C ILE A 579 7.67 1.89 -7.70
N ARG A 580 6.36 1.78 -7.43
CA ARG A 580 5.35 2.74 -7.89
C ARG A 580 5.59 4.13 -7.30
N GLY A 581 5.90 4.20 -6.00
CA GLY A 581 6.29 5.47 -5.36
C GLY A 581 7.48 6.12 -6.04
N PHE A 582 8.54 5.35 -6.33
CA PHE A 582 9.68 5.80 -7.13
C PHE A 582 9.25 6.27 -8.53
N ALA A 583 8.43 5.48 -9.23
CA ALA A 583 7.97 5.80 -10.59
C ALA A 583 7.14 7.10 -10.65
N ILE A 584 6.24 7.34 -9.69
CA ILE A 584 5.45 8.58 -9.61
C ILE A 584 6.39 9.78 -9.48
N THR A 585 7.35 9.73 -8.56
CA THR A 585 8.31 10.84 -8.37
C THR A 585 9.14 11.09 -9.62
N LEU A 586 9.54 10.03 -10.33
CA LEU A 586 10.29 10.12 -11.57
C LEU A 586 9.45 10.74 -12.71
N ILE A 587 8.21 10.29 -12.89
CA ILE A 587 7.28 10.83 -13.90
C ILE A 587 7.04 12.33 -13.67
N LEU A 588 6.65 12.70 -12.44
CA LEU A 588 6.39 14.09 -12.07
C LEU A 588 7.65 14.93 -12.22
N GLY A 589 8.80 14.43 -11.74
CA GLY A 589 10.06 15.15 -11.83
C GLY A 589 10.54 15.38 -13.26
N ILE A 590 10.33 14.44 -14.17
CA ILE A 590 10.64 14.63 -15.60
C ILE A 590 9.74 15.71 -16.21
N ILE A 591 8.42 15.64 -15.99
CA ILE A 591 7.46 16.62 -16.54
C ILE A 591 7.73 18.03 -16.01
N VAL A 592 7.92 18.16 -14.70
CA VAL A 592 8.23 19.43 -14.03
C VAL A 592 9.61 19.95 -14.41
N SER A 593 10.62 19.09 -14.55
CA SER A 593 11.95 19.51 -14.98
C SER A 593 11.97 20.06 -16.41
N MET A 594 11.22 19.44 -17.33
CA MET A 594 11.06 19.96 -18.68
C MET A 594 10.37 21.32 -18.68
N PHE A 595 9.31 21.49 -17.88
CA PHE A 595 8.64 22.78 -17.73
C PHE A 595 9.58 23.86 -17.16
N THR A 596 10.27 23.56 -16.07
CA THR A 596 11.15 24.51 -15.39
C THR A 596 12.37 24.88 -16.25
N ALA A 597 12.99 23.93 -16.95
CA ALA A 597 14.16 24.19 -17.80
C ALA A 597 13.78 24.87 -19.13
N ILE A 598 12.74 24.41 -19.84
CA ILE A 598 12.40 24.91 -21.18
C ILE A 598 11.60 26.22 -21.13
N PHE A 599 10.76 26.40 -20.10
CA PHE A 599 9.86 27.54 -19.99
C PHE A 599 10.26 28.54 -18.89
N CYS A 600 10.40 28.10 -17.64
CA CYS A 600 10.69 29.03 -16.53
C CYS A 600 12.09 29.63 -16.65
N ALA A 601 13.12 28.79 -16.80
CA ALA A 601 14.50 29.23 -16.96
C ALA A 601 14.65 30.13 -18.19
N ARG A 602 14.01 29.78 -19.31
CA ARG A 602 13.98 30.62 -20.52
C ARG A 602 13.38 32.00 -20.28
N THR A 603 12.23 32.06 -19.62
CA THR A 603 11.53 33.32 -19.34
C THR A 603 12.38 34.24 -18.48
N VAL A 604 12.99 33.68 -17.44
CA VAL A 604 13.89 34.41 -16.53
C VAL A 604 15.15 34.87 -17.26
N PHE A 605 15.71 34.01 -18.12
CA PHE A 605 16.90 34.33 -18.91
C PHE A 605 16.64 35.47 -19.90
N GLU A 606 15.52 35.44 -20.63
CA GLU A 606 15.12 36.50 -21.55
C GLU A 606 14.84 37.83 -20.81
N LEU A 607 14.24 37.77 -19.62
CA LEU A 607 13.98 38.94 -18.77
C LEU A 607 15.28 39.60 -18.27
N LEU A 608 16.24 38.80 -17.80
CA LEU A 608 17.55 39.30 -17.33
C LEU A 608 18.40 39.88 -18.47
N MET A 609 18.26 39.35 -19.69
CA MET A 609 18.86 39.96 -20.88
C MET A 609 18.25 41.34 -21.17
N ALA A 610 16.92 41.46 -21.10
CA ALA A 610 16.24 42.73 -21.31
C ALA A 610 16.66 43.78 -20.28
N ALA A 611 16.95 43.36 -19.04
CA ALA A 611 17.48 44.20 -17.97
C ALA A 611 18.95 44.65 -18.15
N GLY A 612 19.62 44.22 -19.22
CA GLY A 612 21.02 44.59 -19.51
C GLY A 612 22.04 44.04 -18.50
N ARG A 613 21.65 43.05 -17.68
CA ARG A 613 22.50 42.48 -16.63
C ARG A 613 23.46 41.39 -17.10
N MET A 614 23.46 41.06 -18.40
CA MET A 614 24.32 40.01 -18.98
C MET A 614 25.29 40.60 -20.02
N LYS A 615 26.50 40.98 -19.57
CA LYS A 615 27.56 41.52 -20.45
C LYS A 615 28.58 40.48 -20.93
N LYS A 616 28.83 39.41 -20.15
CA LYS A 616 29.64 38.22 -20.51
C LYS A 616 29.10 36.99 -19.75
N PRO A 617 28.13 36.26 -20.30
CA PRO A 617 27.37 35.29 -19.49
C PRO A 617 28.14 34.01 -19.16
N PHE A 618 29.14 33.61 -19.96
CA PHE A 618 29.77 32.30 -19.81
C PHE A 618 31.29 32.38 -19.75
N THR A 619 31.89 31.51 -18.93
CA THR A 619 33.31 31.17 -18.92
C THR A 619 33.70 30.54 -20.26
N GLU A 620 34.93 30.78 -20.74
CA GLU A 620 35.46 30.09 -21.91
C GLU A 620 35.61 28.60 -21.59
N ALA A 621 34.90 27.74 -22.32
CA ALA A 621 35.02 26.30 -22.15
C ALA A 621 36.44 25.83 -22.48
N ILE A 622 37.03 25.04 -21.58
CA ILE A 622 38.33 24.40 -21.71
C ILE A 622 38.33 23.60 -23.02
N HIS A 623 39.21 23.97 -23.96
CA HIS A 623 39.28 23.33 -25.25
C HIS A 623 40.42 22.31 -25.22
N ASN A 624 40.10 21.09 -24.80
CA ASN A 624 41.00 19.95 -24.97
C ASN A 624 40.40 19.06 -26.05
N VAL A 625 41.03 19.03 -27.23
CA VAL A 625 40.72 18.03 -28.26
C VAL A 625 41.37 16.73 -27.80
N ILE A 626 40.64 15.98 -26.97
CA ILE A 626 41.06 14.64 -26.55
C ILE A 626 40.67 13.68 -27.68
N ASP A 627 41.66 12.97 -28.24
CA ASP A 627 41.41 11.97 -29.27
C ASP A 627 40.96 10.63 -28.64
N PHE A 628 39.65 10.53 -28.39
CA PHE A 628 39.02 9.29 -27.90
C PHE A 628 39.16 8.11 -28.87
N MET A 629 39.37 8.36 -30.17
CA MET A 629 39.46 7.30 -31.18
C MET A 629 40.79 6.53 -31.10
N SER A 630 41.85 7.17 -30.61
CA SER A 630 43.15 6.52 -30.39
C SER A 630 43.13 5.47 -29.27
N ILE A 631 42.39 5.73 -28.19
CA ILE A 631 42.35 4.86 -26.99
C ILE A 631 41.20 3.83 -27.07
N ARG A 632 40.30 3.93 -28.06
CA ARG A 632 39.07 3.11 -28.15
C ARG A 632 39.30 1.61 -28.03
N LYS A 633 40.40 1.08 -28.60
CA LYS A 633 40.69 -0.37 -28.55
C LYS A 633 41.06 -0.82 -27.15
N ILE A 634 41.87 -0.02 -26.44
CA ILE A 634 42.28 -0.31 -25.07
C ILE A 634 41.07 -0.21 -24.15
N MET A 635 40.28 0.87 -24.26
CA MET A 635 39.09 1.05 -23.43
C MET A 635 38.03 -0.02 -23.71
N ALA A 636 37.81 -0.42 -24.97
CA ALA A 636 36.88 -1.49 -25.29
C ALA A 636 37.33 -2.83 -24.68
N VAL A 637 38.62 -3.18 -24.74
CA VAL A 637 39.14 -4.40 -24.12
C VAL A 637 38.97 -4.34 -22.60
N VAL A 638 39.29 -3.21 -21.96
CA VAL A 638 39.11 -3.04 -20.51
C VAL A 638 37.64 -3.16 -20.11
N SER A 639 36.71 -2.52 -20.84
CA SER A 639 35.27 -2.63 -20.59
C SER A 639 34.78 -4.07 -20.74
N VAL A 640 35.20 -4.79 -21.78
CA VAL A 640 34.81 -6.19 -21.99
C VAL A 640 35.34 -7.08 -20.88
N ILE A 641 36.58 -6.88 -20.43
CA ILE A 641 37.16 -7.61 -19.30
C ILE A 641 36.38 -7.33 -18.01
N LEU A 642 36.06 -6.07 -17.73
CA LEU A 642 35.27 -5.71 -16.54
C LEU A 642 33.87 -6.31 -16.58
N ILE A 643 33.20 -6.28 -17.73
CA ILE A 643 31.89 -6.92 -17.92
C ILE A 643 32.01 -8.43 -17.72
N ALA A 644 33.03 -9.09 -18.27
CA ALA A 644 33.24 -10.52 -18.11
C ALA A 644 33.52 -10.91 -16.65
N ILE A 645 34.35 -10.15 -15.95
CA ILE A 645 34.60 -10.34 -14.51
C ILE A 645 33.30 -10.17 -13.71
N GLY A 646 32.55 -9.10 -13.97
CA GLY A 646 31.26 -8.87 -13.32
C GLY A 646 30.26 -10.00 -13.57
N LEU A 647 30.20 -10.53 -14.79
CA LEU A 647 29.34 -11.66 -15.14
C LEU A 647 29.77 -12.94 -14.42
N VAL A 648 31.07 -13.25 -14.38
CA VAL A 648 31.61 -14.42 -13.65
C VAL A 648 31.27 -14.33 -12.17
N ILE A 649 31.51 -13.18 -11.53
CA ILE A 649 31.16 -12.96 -10.12
C ILE A 649 29.65 -13.15 -9.92
N THR A 650 28.81 -12.55 -10.76
CA THR A 650 27.36 -12.68 -10.66
C THR A 650 26.90 -14.14 -10.79
N THR A 651 27.50 -14.92 -11.70
CA THR A 651 27.17 -16.34 -11.86
C THR A 651 27.68 -17.23 -10.73
N GLN A 652 28.78 -16.85 -10.08
CA GLN A 652 29.32 -17.58 -8.92
C GLN A 652 28.52 -17.31 -7.66
N GLU A 653 28.09 -16.06 -7.44
CA GLU A 653 27.30 -15.67 -6.27
C GLU A 653 25.85 -16.17 -6.40
N GLY A 654 25.31 -16.25 -7.63
CA GLY A 654 24.05 -16.94 -7.95
C GLY A 654 22.91 -16.57 -7.02
N ARG A 655 22.41 -17.56 -6.25
CA ARG A 655 21.31 -17.40 -5.29
C ARG A 655 21.63 -16.54 -4.07
N ARG A 656 22.91 -16.34 -3.72
CA ARG A 656 23.31 -15.52 -2.55
C ARG A 656 23.11 -14.02 -2.77
N MET A 657 23.00 -13.58 -4.03
CA MET A 657 22.77 -12.17 -4.38
C MET A 657 21.28 -11.79 -4.42
N LEU A 658 20.38 -12.77 -4.33
CA LEU A 658 18.93 -12.54 -4.37
C LEU A 658 18.42 -12.18 -2.98
N ASP A 659 17.67 -11.09 -2.88
CA ASP A 659 16.98 -10.71 -1.65
C ASP A 659 15.73 -11.60 -1.41
N ILE A 660 15.11 -11.51 -0.23
CA ILE A 660 13.89 -12.23 0.15
C ILE A 660 12.73 -11.98 -0.82
N ASP A 661 12.70 -10.81 -1.48
CA ASP A 661 11.73 -10.48 -2.53
C ASP A 661 11.74 -11.46 -3.71
N LEU A 662 12.88 -12.13 -3.96
CA LEU A 662 13.05 -13.09 -5.06
C LEU A 662 13.27 -14.52 -4.56
N SER A 663 13.93 -14.68 -3.40
CA SER A 663 14.26 -15.99 -2.84
C SER A 663 13.16 -16.56 -1.95
N GLY A 664 12.26 -15.72 -1.43
CA GLY A 664 11.35 -16.07 -0.34
C GLY A 664 12.09 -16.24 0.98
N GLY A 665 11.42 -15.97 2.09
CA GLY A 665 12.00 -16.06 3.42
C GLY A 665 11.62 -14.89 4.32
N ALA A 666 12.29 -14.83 5.47
CA ALA A 666 12.07 -13.80 6.46
C ALA A 666 13.32 -12.91 6.61
N SER A 667 13.13 -11.61 6.44
CA SER A 667 14.10 -10.56 6.76
C SER A 667 13.75 -9.92 8.08
N VAL A 668 14.72 -9.81 8.97
CA VAL A 668 14.52 -9.25 10.30
C VAL A 668 15.54 -8.15 10.58
N ILE A 669 15.04 -6.96 10.94
CA ILE A 669 15.86 -5.83 11.37
C ILE A 669 15.69 -5.64 12.88
N PHE A 670 16.80 -5.73 13.61
CA PHE A 670 16.82 -5.57 15.06
C PHE A 670 17.99 -4.69 15.53
N PRO A 671 17.75 -3.72 16.42
CA PRO A 671 18.80 -2.88 17.00
C PRO A 671 19.51 -3.60 18.15
N VAL A 672 20.84 -3.50 18.20
CA VAL A 672 21.66 -4.19 19.20
C VAL A 672 22.52 -3.19 19.95
N LYS A 673 22.69 -3.40 21.26
CA LYS A 673 23.50 -2.55 22.14
C LYS A 673 24.96 -2.99 22.09
N ASP A 674 25.87 -2.04 21.89
CA ASP A 674 27.32 -2.20 22.11
C ASP A 674 27.96 -3.43 21.42
N LEU A 675 27.81 -3.56 20.11
CA LEU A 675 28.64 -4.46 19.30
C LEU A 675 29.58 -3.65 18.41
N ASP A 676 30.77 -3.38 18.96
CA ASP A 676 31.99 -3.02 18.21
C ASP A 676 32.64 -4.24 17.53
N ALA A 677 31.92 -5.37 17.43
CA ALA A 677 32.42 -6.58 16.80
C ALA A 677 32.34 -6.52 15.28
N ASP A 678 33.39 -7.03 14.63
CA ASP A 678 33.44 -7.30 13.20
C ASP A 678 32.18 -8.08 12.77
N ALA A 679 31.53 -7.64 11.69
CA ALA A 679 30.33 -8.30 11.15
C ALA A 679 30.51 -9.80 10.91
N ASN A 680 31.72 -10.20 10.54
CA ASN A 680 32.08 -11.58 10.28
C ASN A 680 32.03 -12.45 11.56
N ALA A 681 32.35 -11.88 12.73
CA ALA A 681 32.30 -12.64 13.99
C ALA A 681 30.84 -12.90 14.41
N LEU A 682 29.95 -11.94 14.16
CA LEU A 682 28.51 -12.10 14.43
C LEU A 682 27.87 -13.09 13.43
N GLU A 683 28.33 -13.11 12.19
CA GLU A 683 27.90 -14.07 11.17
C GLU A 683 28.27 -15.50 11.54
N ASP A 684 29.51 -15.72 12.01
CA ASP A 684 29.96 -17.03 12.49
C ASP A 684 29.16 -17.48 13.73
N ASP A 685 28.91 -16.58 14.70
CA ASP A 685 28.11 -16.90 15.89
C ASP A 685 26.65 -17.25 15.53
N ILE A 686 26.04 -16.54 14.57
CA ILE A 686 24.68 -16.81 14.08
C ILE A 686 24.63 -18.13 13.31
N ALA A 687 25.60 -18.38 12.43
CA ALA A 687 25.67 -19.60 11.63
C ALA A 687 25.80 -20.85 12.52
N VAL A 688 26.57 -20.78 13.62
CA VAL A 688 26.71 -21.87 14.60
C VAL A 688 25.38 -22.19 15.30
N VAL A 689 24.54 -21.19 15.58
CA VAL A 689 23.23 -21.41 16.21
C VAL A 689 22.22 -21.99 15.21
N ILE A 690 22.25 -21.55 13.95
CA ILE A 690 21.36 -22.07 12.89
C ILE A 690 21.68 -23.53 12.55
N ASP A 691 22.97 -23.87 12.39
CA ASP A 691 23.41 -25.24 12.06
C ASP A 691 23.30 -26.20 13.26
N GLY A 692 23.16 -25.66 14.47
CA GLY A 692 23.16 -26.41 15.74
C GLY A 692 21.78 -26.71 16.34
N ASP A 693 20.70 -26.05 15.91
CA ASP A 693 19.36 -26.20 16.50
C ASP A 693 18.38 -26.88 15.50
N PRO A 694 17.93 -28.12 15.77
CA PRO A 694 17.08 -28.88 14.85
C PRO A 694 15.66 -28.31 14.67
N ARG A 695 15.30 -27.22 15.35
CA ARG A 695 14.03 -26.50 15.16
C ARG A 695 14.03 -25.58 13.94
N TYR A 696 15.18 -25.32 13.32
CA TYR A 696 15.34 -24.39 12.20
C TYR A 696 15.84 -25.13 10.95
N ASP A 697 15.08 -25.05 9.86
CA ASP A 697 15.42 -25.64 8.55
C ASP A 697 15.90 -24.61 7.52
N GLY A 698 15.95 -23.33 7.91
CA GLY A 698 16.34 -22.22 7.04
C GLY A 698 17.86 -22.04 6.92
N THR A 699 18.31 -21.58 5.75
CA THR A 699 19.71 -21.22 5.52
C THR A 699 19.93 -19.72 5.73
N LEU A 700 21.04 -19.34 6.38
CA LEU A 700 21.47 -17.94 6.47
C LEU A 700 21.91 -17.43 5.09
N HIS A 701 21.21 -16.43 4.55
CA HIS A 701 21.54 -15.85 3.24
C HIS A 701 22.45 -14.63 3.36
N THR A 702 22.14 -13.73 4.30
CA THR A 702 22.92 -12.51 4.49
C THR A 702 22.77 -11.98 5.91
N LEU A 703 23.89 -11.54 6.47
CA LEU A 703 23.92 -10.70 7.66
C LEU A 703 24.57 -9.37 7.30
N THR A 704 23.78 -8.31 7.28
CA THR A 704 24.29 -6.96 6.99
C THR A 704 24.07 -6.04 8.19
N SER A 705 25.13 -5.37 8.63
CA SER A 705 25.00 -4.28 9.58
C SER A 705 24.32 -3.08 8.89
N VAL A 706 23.18 -2.64 9.42
CA VAL A 706 22.49 -1.44 8.98
C VAL A 706 22.71 -0.37 10.04
N GLU A 707 23.47 0.68 9.71
CA GLU A 707 23.64 1.83 10.61
C GLU A 707 22.31 2.60 10.73
N LEU A 708 21.49 2.24 11.70
CA LEU A 708 20.31 3.00 12.09
C LEU A 708 20.76 4.08 13.06
N GLY A 709 20.84 5.33 12.56
CA GLY A 709 21.37 6.47 13.30
C GLY A 709 20.43 6.99 14.39
N LEU A 710 19.87 6.09 15.20
CA LEU A 710 19.00 6.37 16.32
C LEU A 710 19.78 7.06 17.46
N THR A 711 21.10 6.86 17.54
CA THR A 711 22.10 7.62 18.32
C THR A 711 23.51 7.16 17.90
N ALA A 712 24.59 7.87 18.27
CA ALA A 712 25.97 7.49 17.92
C ALA A 712 26.42 6.10 18.42
N GLU A 713 25.63 5.46 19.30
CA GLU A 713 25.93 4.18 19.96
C GLU A 713 25.01 3.03 19.55
N GLN A 714 24.03 3.25 18.65
CA GLN A 714 23.08 2.20 18.23
C GLN A 714 23.33 1.79 16.79
N LYS A 715 23.82 0.56 16.59
CA LYS A 715 23.84 -0.12 15.29
C LYS A 715 22.68 -1.11 15.25
N ALA A 716 22.09 -1.29 14.07
CA ALA A 716 21.13 -2.36 13.86
C ALA A 716 21.68 -3.36 12.88
N TRP A 717 21.14 -4.57 12.96
CA TRP A 717 21.51 -5.66 12.08
C TRP A 717 20.28 -6.07 11.30
N ARG A 718 20.48 -6.28 10.00
CA ARG A 718 19.53 -6.94 9.12
C ARG A 718 20.00 -8.37 8.94
N LEU A 719 19.11 -9.30 9.26
CA LEU A 719 19.29 -10.73 9.13
C LEU A 719 18.30 -11.23 8.08
N ASP A 720 18.80 -11.79 6.99
CA ASP A 720 17.99 -12.37 5.92
C ASP A 720 18.12 -13.89 5.97
N LEU A 721 17.01 -14.58 6.26
CA LEU A 721 16.90 -16.03 6.32
C LEU A 721 15.99 -16.49 5.19
N ALA A 722 16.43 -17.44 4.37
CA ALA A 722 15.54 -18.11 3.43
C ALA A 722 15.22 -19.51 3.95
N PHE A 723 13.98 -19.92 3.72
CA PHE A 723 13.50 -21.26 4.04
C PHE A 723 13.44 -22.08 2.75
N ASP A 724 13.87 -23.34 2.81
CA ASP A 724 13.75 -24.24 1.66
C ASP A 724 12.27 -24.63 1.49
N THR A 725 11.63 -24.05 0.48
CA THR A 725 10.21 -24.23 0.15
C THR A 725 9.83 -25.65 -0.28
N ASN A 726 10.77 -26.60 -0.32
CA ASN A 726 10.48 -28.00 -0.66
C ASN A 726 9.86 -28.83 0.47
N GLN A 727 9.78 -28.32 1.70
CA GLN A 727 9.05 -28.99 2.77
C GLN A 727 7.66 -28.35 2.90
N ASN A 728 6.63 -29.08 2.45
CA ASN A 728 5.23 -28.88 2.83
C ASN A 728 5.10 -29.08 4.35
N THR A 729 5.60 -28.13 5.14
CA THR A 729 5.36 -28.12 6.58
C THR A 729 3.95 -27.58 6.77
N THR A 730 3.08 -28.50 7.19
CA THR A 730 1.68 -28.30 7.56
C THR A 730 1.53 -27.56 8.90
N ASP A 731 2.62 -27.01 9.41
CA ASP A 731 2.66 -26.31 10.69
C ASP A 731 2.10 -24.90 10.52
N GLU A 732 0.96 -24.64 11.16
CA GLU A 732 0.24 -23.37 11.21
C GLU A 732 1.03 -22.19 11.85
N THR A 733 2.33 -22.35 12.11
CA THR A 733 3.22 -21.32 12.67
C THR A 733 3.98 -20.58 11.57
N ASN A 734 3.71 -19.27 11.48
CA ASN A 734 4.35 -18.32 10.59
C ASN A 734 5.89 -18.36 10.71
N ASN A 735 6.61 -18.39 9.57
CA ASN A 735 8.07 -18.43 9.54
C ASN A 735 8.67 -17.19 10.22
N ALA A 736 8.02 -16.03 10.09
CA ALA A 736 8.30 -14.81 10.84
C ALA A 736 8.40 -15.02 12.36
N ASP A 737 7.48 -15.77 12.95
CA ASP A 737 7.43 -15.98 14.41
C ASP A 737 8.55 -16.92 14.87
N LYS A 738 8.89 -17.94 14.06
CA LYS A 738 10.05 -18.80 14.30
C LYS A 738 11.35 -17.99 14.30
N VAL A 739 11.54 -17.08 13.33
CA VAL A 739 12.71 -16.19 13.30
C VAL A 739 12.71 -15.21 14.47
N ARG A 740 11.55 -14.72 14.87
CA ARG A 740 11.45 -13.82 16.03
C ARG A 740 11.89 -14.51 17.31
N GLU A 741 11.45 -15.73 17.54
CA GLU A 741 11.89 -16.55 18.66
C GLU A 741 13.40 -16.80 18.60
N PHE A 742 13.93 -17.09 17.41
CA PHE A 742 15.37 -17.23 17.19
C PHE A 742 16.15 -15.97 17.59
N VAL A 743 15.77 -14.81 17.08
CA VAL A 743 16.46 -13.53 17.39
C VAL A 743 16.35 -13.21 18.88
N GLN A 744 15.21 -13.50 19.51
CA GLN A 744 15.05 -13.32 20.96
C GLN A 744 15.90 -14.31 21.77
N GLN A 745 16.02 -15.56 21.35
CA GLN A 745 16.84 -16.57 22.02
C GLN A 745 18.33 -16.28 21.86
N ALA A 746 18.76 -15.83 20.68
CA ALA A 746 20.16 -15.54 20.37
C ALA A 746 20.64 -14.18 20.91
N PHE A 747 19.79 -13.15 20.88
CA PHE A 747 20.18 -11.75 21.18
C PHE A 747 19.39 -11.10 22.32
N GLY A 748 18.57 -11.86 23.06
CA GLY A 748 17.61 -11.34 24.05
C GLY A 748 18.17 -10.30 25.03
N ASP A 749 19.38 -10.50 25.55
CA ASP A 749 20.02 -9.60 26.52
C ASP A 749 20.66 -8.36 25.86
N ASN A 750 20.92 -8.41 24.55
CA ASN A 750 21.61 -7.35 23.80
C ASN A 750 20.66 -6.51 22.92
N LEU A 751 19.39 -6.88 22.81
CA LEU A 751 18.40 -6.17 22.00
C LEU A 751 18.02 -4.82 22.63
N VAL A 752 18.10 -3.75 21.83
CA VAL A 752 17.58 -2.43 22.22
C VAL A 752 16.06 -2.41 22.01
N ASN A 753 15.30 -2.11 23.06
CA ASN A 753 13.84 -1.88 23.00
C ASN A 753 12.97 -3.04 22.44
N LYS A 754 13.48 -4.28 22.33
CA LYS A 754 12.73 -5.48 21.87
C LYS A 754 11.93 -5.29 20.57
N THR A 755 12.29 -4.31 19.75
CA THR A 755 11.55 -3.98 18.53
C THR A 755 12.20 -4.74 17.38
N ILE A 756 11.47 -5.70 16.83
CA ILE A 756 11.91 -6.56 15.74
C ILE A 756 11.00 -6.23 14.55
N THR A 757 11.59 -5.70 13.48
CA THR A 757 10.92 -5.47 12.19
C THR A 757 11.05 -6.76 11.41
N ILE A 758 9.94 -7.36 10.99
CA ILE A 758 9.95 -8.64 10.27
C ILE A 758 9.25 -8.44 8.94
N SER A 759 9.93 -8.82 7.87
CA SER A 759 9.38 -8.93 6.52
C SER A 759 9.44 -10.38 6.10
N ASP A 760 8.30 -11.04 6.01
CA ASP A 760 8.16 -12.42 5.53
C ASP A 760 7.51 -12.41 4.15
N GLN A 761 8.09 -13.15 3.22
CA GLN A 761 7.69 -13.19 1.81
C GLN A 761 7.75 -14.65 1.32
N VAL A 762 6.69 -15.12 0.69
CA VAL A 762 6.76 -16.35 -0.12
C VAL A 762 7.51 -16.05 -1.42
N ALA A 763 8.40 -16.94 -1.85
CA ALA A 763 9.14 -16.79 -3.10
C ALA A 763 8.16 -16.58 -4.28
N LEU A 764 8.40 -15.56 -5.11
CA LEU A 764 7.67 -15.40 -6.36
C LEU A 764 7.80 -16.69 -7.16
N ASN A 765 6.66 -17.33 -7.47
CA ASN A 765 6.62 -18.52 -8.31
C ASN A 765 6.95 -18.10 -9.75
N VAL A 766 8.24 -17.92 -10.03
CA VAL A 766 8.74 -17.79 -11.39
C VAL A 766 8.59 -19.19 -11.98
N PRO A 767 7.72 -19.40 -13.00
CA PRO A 767 7.64 -20.69 -13.64
C PRO A 767 9.06 -21.05 -14.07
N ALA A 768 9.54 -22.21 -13.61
CA ALA A 768 10.85 -22.70 -13.99
C ALA A 768 10.94 -22.59 -15.53
N PRO A 769 12.06 -22.10 -16.10
CA PRO A 769 12.24 -22.23 -17.53
C PRO A 769 12.05 -23.71 -17.84
N GLU A 770 11.03 -24.04 -18.65
CA GLU A 770 10.83 -25.38 -19.19
C GLU A 770 12.21 -25.87 -19.59
N SER A 771 12.65 -26.97 -18.96
CA SER A 771 13.94 -27.57 -19.26
C SER A 771 14.05 -27.68 -20.77
N ALA A 772 15.14 -27.14 -21.32
CA ALA A 772 15.40 -27.07 -22.76
C ALA A 772 15.47 -28.43 -23.47
N ASP A 773 15.14 -29.52 -22.77
CA ASP A 773 15.08 -30.88 -23.28
C ASP A 773 13.71 -31.21 -23.90
N GLU A 774 12.59 -30.59 -23.47
CA GLU A 774 11.25 -30.91 -24.00
C GLU A 774 10.88 -30.20 -25.33
N VAL A 775 11.60 -29.13 -25.70
CA VAL A 775 11.38 -28.43 -26.99
C VAL A 775 12.04 -29.17 -28.16
N SER A 776 12.86 -30.20 -27.90
CA SER A 776 13.54 -30.96 -28.95
C SER A 776 12.78 -32.22 -29.43
N GLU A 777 11.81 -32.73 -28.67
CA GLU A 777 11.02 -33.91 -29.06
C GLU A 777 9.71 -33.54 -29.80
N GLY A 778 9.13 -32.37 -29.55
CA GLY A 778 7.87 -31.96 -30.20
C GLY A 778 8.00 -31.41 -31.64
N ALA A 779 9.21 -31.10 -32.11
CA ALA A 779 9.45 -30.49 -33.43
C ALA A 779 9.92 -31.48 -34.51
N ALA A 780 10.12 -32.76 -34.17
CA ALA A 780 10.61 -33.78 -35.10
C ALA A 780 9.48 -34.67 -35.69
N ASP A 781 8.32 -34.77 -35.04
CA ASP A 781 7.23 -35.66 -35.49
C ASP A 781 6.24 -35.02 -36.47
N ASP A 782 6.18 -33.68 -36.57
CA ASP A 782 5.19 -32.96 -37.40
C ASP A 782 5.68 -32.65 -38.84
N ALA A 783 6.86 -33.13 -39.23
CA ALA A 783 7.46 -32.88 -40.54
C ALA A 783 7.46 -34.09 -41.50
N THR A 784 6.80 -35.20 -41.16
CA THR A 784 6.83 -36.44 -41.96
C THR A 784 5.47 -37.02 -42.39
N SER A 785 4.34 -36.31 -42.25
CA SER A 785 3.02 -36.84 -42.61
C SER A 785 2.22 -36.10 -43.69
N GLU A 786 2.81 -35.15 -44.43
CA GLU A 786 2.18 -34.56 -45.63
C GLU A 786 3.03 -34.75 -46.90
N GLU A 787 3.30 -35.99 -47.27
CA GLU A 787 3.59 -36.37 -48.67
C GLU A 787 3.18 -37.84 -48.91
N SER A 788 1.87 -38.08 -49.11
CA SER A 788 1.32 -39.22 -49.89
C SER A 788 -0.14 -39.04 -50.24
#